data_AF-A0A0S4KL20-F1
#
_entry.id   AF-A0A0S4KL20-F1
#
_cell.length_a   1.000
_cell.length_b   1.000
_cell.length_c   1.000
_cell.angle_alpha   90.00
_cell.angle_beta   90.00
_cell.angle_gamma   90.00
#
_symmetry.space_group_name_H-M   'P 1'
#
loop_
_entity.id
_entity.type
_entity.pdbx_description
1 polymer ?
#
loop_
_entity_poly.entity_id
_entity_poly.type
_entity_poly.pdbx_seq_one_letter_code
_entity_poly.pdbx_strand_id
1 'polypeptide(L)'
;MGRQQGNRRVDNTFRPPKDHVHLSFCVAYVGTAFRGLQLQGHAPLHHTVEGAFVQALRAAGVLLKLERGRIADPHHYIGRSCRTDRGVHAVRNMISLFIPTERFHTKFLDSTDVLKSAVQAVLPPPINLLNVTRVMPTFSTKNCCNRRVYNYYIPVYAILDAKLDSWETLLAAYPEEAQQLFDTQAPHSHINLDENLLNVTRVMPTFSTKNCCNRRVYNYYIPVYAILDAKLDSWETLLAAYPEEAQQLFDTQAPHSHINLDESSCSSRSSKFLNDLTEKVGLLNQEVTSQFVGSNRFHNYSTDMDAGGKVQSKTISSLSDESVRMILRCQIAPRVYFLPTQGAGPSNEWLSKLLPPQTQEQEDASEGTTTTTTASIPEEVQKEIDFVRSRLDGRDGRKPLPATIPFVVFQVEGASFLLNMIRKMVGTLIAIARGVRASMVHDTLSPYKRTSNPLAPGPYLSLALSFYQGYDSVVRDMKEKAHVYPPLEETWHATGVDEAAASFFRDGVTRDLVDADLNRAIPLDTTLYLRDYVRSCDVSTKLLDDLEDAHLPSMKEYAPSKPHRCPPTASEMTVFLRLLRIHNWNIRPVEIPEKSKVAAEYANKLARRAEAAAATSSLLEGGDATSTSSVVASVTVNDQGKRLRDDDTAAEAASMEVPERIQYLDDGWIYVRNNLEDEQMARREMLRMRFTSLKQIQRALRSTMNARKNSEASATSQTTADDAEAEDLLNVVMNDGDQFGDGD
;
A
#
# COMPACT_ATOMS: atom_id res chain seq x y z
N MET A 1 8.12 -23.16 37.16
CA MET A 1 7.63 -22.00 37.95
C MET A 1 6.63 -21.23 37.10
N GLY A 2 5.50 -20.85 37.70
CA GLY A 2 4.20 -20.64 37.05
C GLY A 2 4.18 -19.73 35.80
N ARG A 3 3.65 -20.27 34.70
CA ARG A 3 3.12 -19.48 33.59
C ARG A 3 1.87 -18.75 34.09
N GLN A 4 1.99 -17.46 34.39
CA GLN A 4 0.83 -16.58 34.32
C GLN A 4 0.33 -16.64 32.87
N GLN A 5 -0.77 -17.36 32.66
CA GLN A 5 -1.58 -17.16 31.47
C GLN A 5 -2.00 -15.70 31.49
N GLY A 6 -1.49 -14.93 30.52
CA GLY A 6 -1.95 -13.59 30.27
C GLY A 6 -3.40 -13.65 29.83
N ASN A 7 -4.31 -13.68 30.80
CA ASN A 7 -5.61 -13.05 30.68
C ASN A 7 -5.32 -11.70 30.04
N ARG A 8 -5.73 -11.49 28.78
CA ARG A 8 -5.83 -10.16 28.23
C ARG A 8 -6.82 -9.44 29.13
N ARG A 9 -6.31 -8.79 30.18
CA ARG A 9 -7.03 -7.77 30.92
C ARG A 9 -7.45 -6.79 29.85
N VAL A 10 -8.74 -6.84 29.48
CA VAL A 10 -9.39 -5.68 28.91
C VAL A 10 -9.23 -4.65 30.00
N ASP A 11 -8.29 -3.73 29.81
CA ASP A 11 -8.03 -2.66 30.75
C ASP A 11 -9.37 -1.94 30.94
N ASN A 12 -9.94 -2.00 32.14
CA ASN A 12 -11.27 -1.46 32.45
C ASN A 12 -11.33 0.08 32.32
N THR A 13 -10.25 0.70 31.85
CA THR A 13 -10.09 2.11 31.48
C THR A 13 -10.56 2.43 30.06
N PHE A 14 -10.87 1.42 29.24
CA PHE A 14 -11.25 1.58 27.84
C PHE A 14 -12.77 1.56 27.61
N ARG A 15 -13.50 2.43 28.32
CA ARG A 15 -14.92 2.69 28.00
C ARG A 15 -15.16 4.19 28.02
N PRO A 16 -15.94 4.74 27.05
CA PRO A 16 -16.41 6.11 27.13
C PRO A 16 -17.16 6.31 28.45
N PRO A 17 -17.00 7.48 29.09
CA PRO A 17 -17.86 7.89 30.19
C PRO A 17 -19.35 7.83 29.80
N LYS A 18 -20.24 7.79 30.80
CA LYS A 18 -21.70 7.63 30.56
C LYS A 18 -22.30 8.76 29.71
N ASP A 19 -21.73 9.94 29.80
CA ASP A 19 -22.10 11.16 29.08
C ASP A 19 -21.33 11.33 27.76
N HIS A 20 -20.70 10.27 27.25
CA HIS A 20 -19.95 10.29 26.00
C HIS A 20 -20.42 9.21 25.02
N VAL A 21 -20.38 9.55 23.73
CA VAL A 21 -20.53 8.63 22.61
C VAL A 21 -19.18 8.31 21.99
N HIS A 22 -19.02 7.07 21.51
CA HIS A 22 -17.82 6.65 20.79
C HIS A 22 -18.09 6.68 19.29
N LEU A 23 -17.41 7.57 18.56
CA LEU A 23 -17.52 7.68 17.11
C LEU A 23 -16.22 7.27 16.43
N SER A 24 -16.35 6.65 15.27
CA SER A 24 -15.26 6.38 14.34
C SER A 24 -15.40 7.20 13.08
N PHE A 25 -14.29 7.69 12.55
CA PHE A 25 -14.17 8.57 11.40
C PHE A 25 -13.30 7.86 10.35
N CYS A 26 -13.89 7.55 9.20
CA CYS A 26 -13.16 7.04 8.04
C CYS A 26 -12.62 8.24 7.26
N VAL A 27 -11.30 8.40 7.27
CA VAL A 27 -10.60 9.56 6.71
C VAL A 27 -9.63 9.14 5.61
N ALA A 28 -9.71 9.86 4.49
CA ALA A 28 -8.75 9.84 3.40
C ALA A 28 -7.90 11.12 3.46
N TYR A 29 -6.62 11.03 3.11
CA TYR A 29 -5.77 12.21 3.05
C TYR A 29 -4.57 12.01 2.12
N VAL A 30 -4.13 13.12 1.56
CA VAL A 30 -2.86 13.24 0.86
C VAL A 30 -1.76 13.56 1.86
N GLY A 31 -0.76 12.68 1.95
CA GLY A 31 0.30 12.79 2.96
C GLY A 31 1.40 13.80 2.65
N THR A 32 1.60 14.18 1.39
CA THR A 32 2.64 15.14 0.95
C THR A 32 2.52 16.51 1.61
N ALA A 33 1.32 16.86 2.09
CA ALA A 33 1.02 18.10 2.79
C ALA A 33 1.25 18.04 4.33
N PHE A 34 1.64 16.89 4.89
CA PHE A 34 1.71 16.69 6.35
C PHE A 34 2.95 15.90 6.82
N ARG A 35 3.36 16.12 8.08
CA ARG A 35 4.39 15.34 8.81
C ARG A 35 3.84 14.02 9.37
N GLY A 36 3.03 13.33 8.56
CA GLY A 36 2.36 12.09 8.91
C GLY A 36 1.04 12.30 9.67
N LEU A 37 0.45 11.20 10.13
CA LEU A 37 -0.85 11.25 10.79
C LEU A 37 -0.77 11.81 12.21
N GLN A 38 0.03 11.16 13.06
CA GLN A 38 -0.07 11.33 14.51
C GLN A 38 0.48 12.70 14.92
N LEU A 39 -0.26 13.37 15.81
CA LEU A 39 0.16 14.64 16.40
C LEU A 39 1.54 14.54 17.06
N GLN A 40 2.38 15.54 16.79
CA GLN A 40 3.72 15.69 17.36
C GLN A 40 3.69 16.85 18.37
N GLY A 41 3.94 16.58 19.65
CA GLY A 41 3.84 17.61 20.70
C GLY A 41 4.91 18.70 20.66
N HIS A 42 5.92 18.53 19.80
CA HIS A 42 6.99 19.49 19.54
C HIS A 42 6.84 20.18 18.17
N ALA A 43 5.66 20.10 17.54
CA ALA A 43 5.37 20.77 16.28
C ALA A 43 4.01 21.48 16.35
N PRO A 44 3.80 22.56 15.56
CA PRO A 44 2.52 23.21 15.40
C PRO A 44 1.44 22.21 15.04
N LEU A 45 0.27 22.37 15.66
CA LEU A 45 -0.83 21.42 15.62
C LEU A 45 -1.16 20.97 14.20
N HIS A 46 -1.25 21.92 13.29
CA HIS A 46 -1.70 21.67 11.94
C HIS A 46 -0.67 20.94 11.07
N HIS A 47 0.61 20.76 11.48
CA HIS A 47 1.62 20.04 10.69
C HIS A 47 1.29 18.57 10.46
N THR A 48 0.34 17.99 11.21
CA THR A 48 -0.06 16.59 11.11
C THR A 48 -1.52 16.48 10.70
N VAL A 49 -1.90 15.36 10.06
CA VAL A 49 -3.29 15.11 9.66
C VAL A 49 -4.20 15.10 10.89
N GLU A 50 -3.78 14.46 11.98
CA GLU A 50 -4.55 14.41 13.22
C GLU A 50 -4.78 15.80 13.80
N GLY A 51 -3.76 16.66 13.83
CA GLY A 51 -3.92 18.00 14.37
C GLY A 51 -4.80 18.90 13.49
N ALA A 52 -4.67 18.81 12.16
CA ALA A 52 -5.59 19.48 11.25
C ALA A 52 -7.04 18.97 11.42
N PHE A 53 -7.22 17.66 11.63
CA PHE A 53 -8.52 17.04 11.85
C PHE A 53 -9.14 17.44 13.20
N VAL A 54 -8.36 17.45 14.28
CA VAL A 54 -8.79 17.91 15.61
C VAL A 54 -9.24 19.38 15.57
N GLN A 55 -8.55 20.22 14.81
CA GLN A 55 -8.94 21.62 14.66
C GLN A 55 -10.21 21.79 13.82
N ALA A 56 -10.40 20.98 12.79
CA ALA A 56 -11.67 20.96 12.06
C ALA A 56 -12.84 20.54 12.96
N LEU A 57 -12.65 19.54 13.84
CA LEU A 57 -13.66 19.13 14.82
C LEU A 57 -13.98 20.25 15.82
N ARG A 58 -12.98 21.00 16.27
CA ARG A 58 -13.20 22.16 17.13
C ARG A 58 -13.96 23.27 16.41
N ALA A 59 -13.56 23.61 15.19
CA ALA A 59 -14.23 24.63 14.40
C ALA A 59 -15.67 24.24 14.04
N ALA A 60 -15.96 22.94 13.89
CA ALA A 60 -17.32 22.40 13.75
C ALA A 60 -18.11 22.36 15.07
N GLY A 61 -17.54 22.83 16.20
CA GLY A 61 -18.20 22.88 17.51
C GLY A 61 -18.28 21.54 18.26
N VAL A 62 -17.58 20.50 17.77
CA VAL A 62 -17.57 19.15 18.37
C VAL A 62 -16.67 19.11 19.60
N LEU A 63 -15.56 19.83 19.55
CA LEU A 63 -14.57 19.92 20.63
C LEU A 63 -14.54 21.34 21.19
N LEU A 64 -14.44 21.47 22.52
CA LEU A 64 -14.50 22.76 23.20
C LEU A 64 -13.14 23.44 23.31
N LYS A 65 -12.15 22.72 23.85
CA LYS A 65 -10.86 23.28 24.22
C LYS A 65 -9.74 22.34 23.85
N LEU A 66 -8.66 22.91 23.30
CA LEU A 66 -7.40 22.24 23.12
C LEU A 66 -6.36 22.85 24.09
N GLU A 67 -5.48 22.00 24.60
CA GLU A 67 -4.34 22.39 25.42
C GLU A 67 -3.10 21.69 24.87
N ARG A 68 -2.09 22.49 24.48
CA ARG A 68 -0.86 21.99 23.83
C ARG A 68 -1.15 21.10 22.61
N GLY A 69 -2.14 21.50 21.82
CA GLY A 69 -2.61 20.77 20.66
C GLY A 69 -3.39 19.47 20.93
N ARG A 70 -3.64 19.12 22.20
CA ARG A 70 -4.43 17.95 22.58
C ARG A 70 -5.80 18.37 23.07
N ILE A 71 -6.76 17.47 22.97
CA ILE A 71 -8.09 17.70 23.53
C ILE A 71 -7.97 17.78 25.04
N ALA A 72 -8.42 18.90 25.61
CA ALA A 72 -8.21 19.24 27.02
C ALA A 72 -9.08 18.42 27.99
N ASP A 73 -10.12 17.76 27.46
CA ASP A 73 -11.00 16.91 28.25
C ASP A 73 -10.21 15.74 28.88
N PRO A 74 -10.23 15.58 30.22
CA PRO A 74 -9.50 14.50 30.90
C PRO A 74 -10.00 13.09 30.54
N HIS A 75 -11.23 12.96 30.03
CA HIS A 75 -11.80 11.69 29.57
C HIS A 75 -11.67 11.48 28.07
N HIS A 76 -10.96 12.38 27.38
CA HIS A 76 -10.75 12.26 25.96
C HIS A 76 -10.00 10.98 25.58
N TYR A 77 -10.44 10.36 24.49
CA TYR A 77 -9.75 9.26 23.84
C TYR A 77 -9.62 9.57 22.34
N ILE A 78 -8.43 9.32 21.78
CA ILE A 78 -8.20 9.31 20.33
C ILE A 78 -7.50 8.02 19.89
N GLY A 79 -8.27 7.15 19.26
CA GLY A 79 -7.81 5.92 18.63
C GLY A 79 -7.36 6.16 17.19
N ARG A 80 -6.29 5.49 16.75
CA ARG A 80 -5.82 5.52 15.36
C ARG A 80 -5.61 4.10 14.85
N SER A 81 -6.09 3.80 13.64
CA SER A 81 -5.89 2.49 12.99
C SER A 81 -4.43 2.29 12.62
N CYS A 82 -3.91 3.26 11.87
CA CYS A 82 -2.58 3.25 11.27
C CYS A 82 -1.94 4.62 11.49
N ARG A 83 -0.67 4.64 11.90
CA ARG A 83 0.12 5.86 12.04
C ARG A 83 1.01 5.96 10.79
N THR A 84 0.53 6.68 9.78
CA THR A 84 1.29 6.94 8.56
C THR A 84 2.42 7.92 8.83
N ASP A 85 3.54 7.73 8.12
CA ASP A 85 4.74 8.55 8.22
C ASP A 85 4.62 9.81 7.35
N ARG A 86 5.59 10.73 7.44
CA ARG A 86 5.67 11.92 6.58
C ARG A 86 5.52 11.55 5.10
N GLY A 87 4.68 12.29 4.39
CA GLY A 87 4.44 12.09 2.96
C GLY A 87 3.51 10.93 2.61
N VAL A 88 3.21 10.02 3.53
CA VAL A 88 2.44 8.80 3.23
C VAL A 88 0.94 9.11 3.13
N HIS A 89 0.34 8.73 2.01
CA HIS A 89 -1.08 8.92 1.73
C HIS A 89 -1.94 7.87 2.46
N ALA A 90 -3.23 8.14 2.61
CA ALA A 90 -4.20 7.12 3.00
C ALA A 90 -5.54 7.34 2.30
N VAL A 91 -6.14 6.26 1.84
CA VAL A 91 -7.44 6.27 1.18
C VAL A 91 -8.56 5.92 2.18
N ARG A 92 -8.34 4.92 3.04
CA ARG A 92 -9.30 4.53 4.10
C ARG A 92 -8.57 4.26 5.41
N ASN A 93 -8.18 5.34 6.09
CA ASN A 93 -7.70 5.25 7.46
C ASN A 93 -8.86 5.48 8.44
N MET A 94 -8.70 5.01 9.68
CA MET A 94 -9.72 5.23 10.70
C MET A 94 -9.13 5.89 11.95
N ILE A 95 -9.87 6.87 12.45
CA ILE A 95 -9.66 7.55 13.74
C ILE A 95 -10.92 7.32 14.58
N SER A 96 -10.81 7.15 15.90
CA SER A 96 -11.97 7.13 16.79
C SER A 96 -11.80 8.06 17.95
N LEU A 97 -12.92 8.61 18.44
CA LEU A 97 -12.94 9.65 19.44
C LEU A 97 -14.11 9.44 20.41
N PHE A 98 -13.89 9.74 21.69
CA PHE A 98 -15.00 9.97 22.63
C PHE A 98 -15.47 11.41 22.47
N ILE A 99 -16.78 11.59 22.33
CA ILE A 99 -17.41 12.90 22.14
C ILE A 99 -18.52 13.04 23.18
N PRO A 100 -18.62 14.17 23.90
CA PRO A 100 -19.70 14.41 24.84
C PRO A 100 -21.08 14.29 24.17
N THR A 101 -21.98 13.53 24.79
CA THR A 101 -23.36 13.26 24.34
C THR A 101 -24.15 14.55 24.18
N GLU A 102 -23.92 15.56 25.04
CA GLU A 102 -24.53 16.88 24.91
C GLU A 102 -24.22 17.57 23.58
N ARG A 103 -23.02 17.33 23.01
CA ARG A 103 -22.59 17.92 21.74
C ARG A 103 -23.14 17.15 20.56
N PHE A 104 -23.21 15.83 20.69
CA PHE A 104 -23.81 14.96 19.69
C PHE A 104 -25.33 15.16 19.55
N HIS A 105 -26.04 15.53 20.63
CA HIS A 105 -27.49 15.80 20.62
C HIS A 105 -27.87 17.28 20.70
N THR A 106 -26.95 18.21 20.38
CA THR A 106 -27.39 19.59 20.13
C THR A 106 -28.25 19.61 18.86
N LYS A 107 -29.28 20.46 18.82
CA LYS A 107 -30.27 20.66 17.72
C LYS A 107 -29.72 20.79 16.28
N PHE A 108 -28.40 20.77 16.08
CA PHE A 108 -27.69 20.94 14.81
C PHE A 108 -26.84 19.73 14.39
N LEU A 109 -26.72 18.66 15.20
CA LEU A 109 -25.83 17.50 14.95
C LEU A 109 -26.51 16.13 15.18
N ASP A 110 -27.82 16.03 15.02
CA ASP A 110 -28.61 14.83 15.40
C ASP A 110 -28.33 13.56 14.57
N SER A 111 -27.47 13.61 13.54
CA SER A 111 -27.04 12.47 12.74
C SER A 111 -25.55 12.51 12.42
N THR A 112 -24.94 11.33 12.25
CA THR A 112 -23.57 11.16 11.77
C THR A 112 -23.32 11.84 10.42
N ASP A 113 -24.34 11.96 9.57
CA ASP A 113 -24.23 12.58 8.24
C ASP A 113 -24.11 14.11 8.30
N VAL A 114 -24.84 14.73 9.23
CA VAL A 114 -24.77 16.17 9.48
C VAL A 114 -23.39 16.50 10.06
N LEU A 115 -22.93 15.70 11.03
CA LEU A 115 -21.59 15.82 11.59
C LEU A 115 -20.49 15.66 10.53
N LYS A 116 -20.62 14.65 9.65
CA LYS A 116 -19.71 14.45 8.52
C LYS A 116 -19.64 15.70 7.65
N SER A 117 -20.79 16.25 7.27
CA SER A 117 -20.89 17.42 6.39
C SER A 117 -20.31 18.68 7.03
N ALA A 118 -20.61 18.92 8.31
CA ALA A 118 -20.10 20.05 9.08
C ALA A 118 -18.58 20.02 9.22
N VAL A 119 -18.01 18.85 9.50
CA VAL A 119 -16.55 18.68 9.61
C VAL A 119 -15.88 18.78 8.24
N GLN A 120 -16.46 18.16 7.20
CA GLN A 120 -15.92 18.21 5.84
C GLN A 120 -15.84 19.64 5.28
N ALA A 121 -16.79 20.51 5.63
CA ALA A 121 -16.80 21.90 5.19
C ALA A 121 -15.60 22.72 5.72
N VAL A 122 -14.98 22.29 6.82
CA VAL A 122 -13.85 22.98 7.46
C VAL A 122 -12.51 22.28 7.19
N LEU A 123 -12.53 21.03 6.75
CA LEU A 123 -11.30 20.28 6.45
C LEU A 123 -10.54 20.90 5.26
N PRO A 124 -9.19 20.92 5.31
CA PRO A 124 -8.41 21.39 4.18
C PRO A 124 -8.53 20.41 3.01
N PRO A 125 -8.38 20.87 1.75
CA PRO A 125 -8.53 20.02 0.55
C PRO A 125 -7.76 18.68 0.57
N PRO A 126 -6.54 18.60 1.15
CA PRO A 126 -5.81 17.35 1.25
C PRO A 126 -6.42 16.31 2.20
N ILE A 127 -7.49 16.61 2.95
CA ILE A 127 -8.17 15.68 3.87
C ILE A 127 -9.65 15.57 3.48
N ASN A 128 -10.13 14.33 3.33
CA ASN A 128 -11.53 14.03 3.05
C ASN A 128 -12.09 13.06 4.11
N LEU A 129 -13.22 13.41 4.70
CA LEU A 129 -13.96 12.61 5.66
C LEU A 129 -15.01 11.77 4.91
N LEU A 130 -14.69 10.51 4.68
CA LEU A 130 -15.52 9.60 3.89
C LEU A 130 -16.76 9.15 4.67
N ASN A 131 -16.64 8.86 5.97
CA ASN A 131 -17.77 8.44 6.79
C ASN A 131 -17.57 8.70 8.29
N VAL A 132 -18.69 8.81 9.01
CA VAL A 132 -18.73 8.83 10.49
C VAL A 132 -19.68 7.73 10.96
N THR A 133 -19.27 6.94 11.95
CA THR A 133 -20.05 5.80 12.43
C THR A 133 -20.00 5.71 13.95
N ARG A 134 -21.13 5.44 14.59
CA ARG A 134 -21.18 5.13 16.02
C ARG A 134 -20.68 3.71 16.26
N VAL A 135 -19.72 3.55 17.16
CA VAL A 135 -19.07 2.25 17.44
C VAL A 135 -19.28 1.82 18.88
N MET A 136 -19.10 0.53 19.15
CA MET A 136 -19.25 -0.01 20.49
C MET A 136 -18.32 0.69 21.51
N PRO A 137 -18.73 0.84 22.79
CA PRO A 137 -17.91 1.41 23.84
C PRO A 137 -16.51 0.78 23.97
N THR A 138 -16.40 -0.52 23.72
CA THR A 138 -15.14 -1.30 23.81
C THR A 138 -14.33 -1.31 22.51
N PHE A 139 -14.78 -0.63 21.46
CA PHE A 139 -14.14 -0.64 20.14
C PHE A 139 -12.77 0.03 20.18
N SER A 140 -11.70 -0.70 19.87
CA SER A 140 -10.37 -0.10 19.74
C SER A 140 -9.95 -0.07 18.28
N THR A 141 -9.82 1.12 17.69
CA THR A 141 -9.40 1.26 16.29
C THR A 141 -8.09 0.53 15.98
N LYS A 142 -7.15 0.50 16.93
CA LYS A 142 -5.88 -0.20 16.77
C LYS A 142 -6.04 -1.72 16.89
N ASN A 143 -6.68 -2.18 17.97
CA ASN A 143 -6.71 -3.59 18.35
C ASN A 143 -7.79 -4.40 17.62
N CYS A 144 -8.89 -3.75 17.23
CA CYS A 144 -9.94 -4.35 16.41
C CYS A 144 -9.57 -4.40 14.93
N CYS A 145 -8.58 -3.61 14.48
CA CYS A 145 -8.10 -3.70 13.11
C CYS A 145 -7.24 -4.96 12.91
N ASN A 146 -7.75 -5.89 12.09
CA ASN A 146 -7.14 -7.21 11.92
C ASN A 146 -6.02 -7.20 10.87
N ARG A 147 -6.20 -6.44 9.79
CA ARG A 147 -5.35 -6.47 8.59
C ARG A 147 -5.33 -5.10 7.91
N ARG A 148 -4.24 -4.79 7.21
CA ARG A 148 -4.07 -3.56 6.46
C ARG A 148 -3.51 -3.88 5.07
N VAL A 149 -3.96 -3.15 4.07
CA VAL A 149 -3.45 -3.20 2.70
C VAL A 149 -2.78 -1.87 2.37
N TYR A 150 -1.55 -1.95 1.88
CA TYR A 150 -0.80 -0.81 1.39
C TYR A 150 -0.42 -1.01 -0.07
N ASN A 151 -0.46 0.09 -0.81
CA ASN A 151 0.03 0.17 -2.18
C ASN A 151 1.22 1.14 -2.21
N TYR A 152 2.30 0.74 -2.84
CA TYR A 152 3.45 1.59 -3.14
C TYR A 152 3.59 1.71 -4.66
N TYR A 153 3.51 2.92 -5.19
CA TYR A 153 3.59 3.18 -6.62
C TYR A 153 5.05 3.43 -7.01
N ILE A 154 5.61 2.55 -7.82
CA ILE A 154 7.00 2.60 -8.23
C ILE A 154 7.03 3.15 -9.66
N PRO A 155 7.63 4.33 -9.92
CA PRO A 155 7.87 4.77 -11.28
C PRO A 155 8.65 3.70 -12.03
N VAL A 156 8.27 3.35 -13.25
CA VAL A 156 8.90 2.22 -13.97
C VAL A 156 10.41 2.37 -14.12
N TYR A 157 10.91 3.61 -14.29
CA TYR A 157 12.34 3.90 -14.39
C TYR A 157 13.13 3.46 -13.14
N ALA A 158 12.48 3.33 -11.98
CA ALA A 158 13.13 2.90 -10.75
C ALA A 158 13.54 1.41 -10.78
N ILE A 159 12.77 0.55 -11.46
CA ILE A 159 13.02 -0.91 -11.50
C ILE A 159 13.65 -1.39 -12.82
N LEU A 160 13.78 -0.50 -13.81
CA LEU A 160 14.52 -0.75 -15.04
C LEU A 160 16.03 -0.51 -14.83
N ASP A 161 16.77 -0.21 -15.90
CA ASP A 161 18.23 -0.07 -15.90
C ASP A 161 18.75 0.93 -14.83
N ALA A 162 19.91 0.63 -14.25
CA ALA A 162 20.59 1.42 -13.24
C ALA A 162 20.95 2.87 -13.68
N LYS A 163 20.97 3.15 -14.98
CA LYS A 163 21.16 4.48 -15.57
C LYS A 163 19.88 5.30 -15.60
N LEU A 164 18.71 4.66 -15.58
CA LEU A 164 17.42 5.33 -15.55
C LEU A 164 17.12 5.78 -14.12
N ASP A 165 17.23 7.08 -13.85
CA ASP A 165 16.96 7.66 -12.53
C ASP A 165 15.92 8.78 -12.54
N SER A 166 15.42 9.15 -13.72
CA SER A 166 14.38 10.15 -13.90
C SER A 166 13.51 9.85 -15.12
N TRP A 167 12.36 10.52 -15.23
CA TRP A 167 11.49 10.38 -16.39
C TRP A 167 12.18 10.85 -17.68
N GLU A 168 13.03 11.88 -17.63
CA GLU A 168 13.78 12.35 -18.81
C GLU A 168 14.71 11.26 -19.35
N THR A 169 15.37 10.51 -18.46
CA THR A 169 16.22 9.38 -18.87
C THR A 169 15.41 8.22 -19.44
N LEU A 170 14.18 7.99 -18.93
CA LEU A 170 13.28 6.97 -19.45
C LEU A 170 12.85 7.30 -20.88
N LEU A 171 12.39 8.54 -21.13
CA LEU A 171 12.00 8.96 -22.48
C LEU A 171 13.17 8.95 -23.46
N ALA A 172 14.39 9.25 -22.99
CA ALA A 172 15.59 9.15 -23.80
C ALA A 172 15.93 7.69 -24.17
N ALA A 173 15.61 6.72 -23.31
CA ALA A 173 15.86 5.30 -23.55
C ALA A 173 14.78 4.60 -24.37
N TYR A 174 13.53 5.09 -24.31
CA TYR A 174 12.35 4.54 -24.99
C TYR A 174 11.56 5.64 -25.73
N PRO A 175 12.17 6.32 -26.72
CA PRO A 175 11.55 7.48 -27.38
C PRO A 175 10.36 7.11 -28.27
N GLU A 176 10.39 5.94 -28.91
CA GLU A 176 9.28 5.46 -29.76
C GLU A 176 8.06 5.11 -28.91
N GLU A 177 8.27 4.44 -27.77
CA GLU A 177 7.21 4.12 -26.83
C GLU A 177 6.63 5.35 -26.16
N ALA A 178 7.42 6.42 -25.96
CA ALA A 178 6.88 7.68 -25.45
C ALA A 178 5.76 8.22 -26.35
N GLN A 179 6.01 8.25 -27.66
CA GLN A 179 5.06 8.78 -28.64
C GLN A 179 3.85 7.85 -28.84
N GLN A 180 4.05 6.54 -28.80
CA GLN A 180 3.00 5.57 -29.11
C GLN A 180 2.22 5.09 -27.89
N LEU A 181 2.85 4.98 -26.73
CA LEU A 181 2.28 4.41 -25.51
C LEU A 181 1.92 5.51 -24.51
N PHE A 182 2.85 6.39 -24.15
CA PHE A 182 2.61 7.31 -23.04
C PHE A 182 1.64 8.44 -23.38
N ASP A 183 1.58 8.83 -24.66
CA ASP A 183 0.67 9.88 -25.15
C ASP A 183 -0.72 9.36 -25.52
N THR A 184 -0.84 8.10 -25.93
CA THR A 184 -2.12 7.53 -26.40
C THR A 184 -2.94 6.90 -25.29
N GLN A 185 -2.30 6.49 -24.19
CA GLN A 185 -2.99 5.84 -23.09
C GLN A 185 -3.87 6.84 -22.34
N ALA A 186 -5.13 6.44 -22.12
CA ALA A 186 -6.07 7.26 -21.37
C ALA A 186 -5.58 7.43 -19.91
N PRO A 187 -5.87 8.56 -19.26
CA PRO A 187 -5.59 8.74 -17.83
C PRO A 187 -6.14 7.61 -16.98
N HIS A 188 -5.32 7.12 -16.04
CA HIS A 188 -5.64 6.00 -15.14
C HIS A 188 -5.88 4.65 -15.84
N SER A 189 -5.59 4.55 -17.14
CA SER A 189 -5.55 3.26 -17.84
C SER A 189 -4.36 2.43 -17.36
N HIS A 190 -4.35 1.17 -17.75
CA HIS A 190 -3.27 0.27 -17.43
C HIS A 190 -3.08 -0.77 -18.53
N ILE A 191 -1.88 -1.35 -18.58
CA ILE A 191 -1.55 -2.47 -19.46
C ILE A 191 -1.18 -3.67 -18.60
N ASN A 192 -1.68 -4.84 -18.97
CA ASN A 192 -1.40 -6.09 -18.28
C ASN A 192 -0.10 -6.71 -18.81
N LEU A 193 0.85 -6.99 -17.92
CA LEU A 193 2.13 -7.61 -18.25
C LEU A 193 2.01 -9.13 -18.41
N ASP A 194 0.94 -9.74 -17.89
CA ASP A 194 0.68 -11.17 -18.03
C ASP A 194 0.23 -11.56 -19.46
N GLU A 195 0.01 -10.59 -20.37
CA GLU A 195 -0.48 -10.82 -21.73
C GLU A 195 0.57 -11.42 -22.70
N ASN A 196 1.82 -11.64 -22.28
CA ASN A 196 2.83 -12.34 -23.08
C ASN A 196 2.96 -13.84 -22.71
N LEU A 197 1.83 -14.48 -22.44
CA LEU A 197 1.71 -15.94 -22.44
C LEU A 197 1.01 -16.37 -23.74
N LEU A 198 1.78 -16.45 -24.85
CA LEU A 198 1.21 -16.68 -26.19
C LEU A 198 0.33 -17.95 -26.27
N ASN A 199 0.63 -18.98 -25.49
CA ASN A 199 -0.27 -20.10 -25.16
C ASN A 199 0.38 -20.96 -24.06
N VAL A 200 -0.42 -21.63 -23.22
CA VAL A 200 0.05 -22.75 -22.38
C VAL A 200 -0.66 -24.02 -22.84
N THR A 201 0.08 -24.86 -23.55
CA THR A 201 -0.39 -26.19 -23.95
C THR A 201 0.18 -27.23 -23.01
N ARG A 202 -0.68 -28.08 -22.44
CA ARG A 202 -0.24 -29.20 -21.62
C ARG A 202 0.53 -30.18 -22.51
N VAL A 203 1.83 -30.31 -22.25
CA VAL A 203 2.72 -31.25 -22.94
C VAL A 203 2.94 -32.50 -22.08
N MET A 204 3.28 -33.62 -22.71
CA MET A 204 3.53 -34.88 -21.99
C MET A 204 4.79 -34.78 -21.12
N PRO A 205 4.92 -35.56 -20.03
CA PRO A 205 6.07 -35.50 -19.12
C PRO A 205 7.43 -35.76 -19.76
N THR A 206 7.46 -36.48 -20.89
CA THR A 206 8.66 -36.76 -21.68
C THR A 206 9.03 -35.64 -22.67
N PHE A 207 8.22 -34.58 -22.72
CA PHE A 207 8.42 -33.48 -23.64
C PHE A 207 9.62 -32.62 -23.23
N SER A 208 10.74 -32.81 -23.93
CA SER A 208 11.89 -31.92 -23.86
C SER A 208 11.76 -30.87 -24.95
N THR A 209 11.72 -29.59 -24.62
CA THR A 209 11.74 -28.50 -25.62
C THR A 209 12.95 -28.58 -26.56
N LYS A 210 14.05 -29.16 -26.10
CA LYS A 210 15.23 -29.45 -26.92
C LYS A 210 15.01 -30.68 -27.82
N ASN A 211 14.52 -31.80 -27.30
CA ASN A 211 14.53 -33.08 -28.04
C ASN A 211 13.21 -33.41 -28.78
N CYS A 212 12.10 -32.74 -28.44
CA CYS A 212 10.78 -32.88 -29.05
C CYS A 212 10.44 -31.76 -30.04
N CYS A 213 11.41 -30.87 -30.31
CA CYS A 213 11.29 -29.89 -31.38
C CYS A 213 11.51 -30.60 -32.73
N ASN A 214 10.41 -30.97 -33.41
CA ASN A 214 10.46 -31.65 -34.71
C ASN A 214 11.09 -30.79 -35.82
N ARG A 215 11.10 -29.46 -35.62
CA ARG A 215 11.68 -28.48 -36.56
C ARG A 215 12.17 -27.26 -35.79
N ARG A 216 13.46 -26.99 -35.88
CA ARG A 216 14.05 -25.71 -35.46
C ARG A 216 14.18 -24.84 -36.70
N VAL A 217 13.60 -23.65 -36.68
CA VAL A 217 13.78 -22.67 -37.75
C VAL A 217 14.89 -21.73 -37.30
N TYR A 218 16.04 -21.82 -37.98
CA TYR A 218 17.12 -20.85 -37.85
C TYR A 218 16.99 -19.91 -39.03
N ASN A 219 16.76 -18.63 -38.76
CA ASN A 219 16.76 -17.62 -39.81
C ASN A 219 18.21 -17.21 -40.06
N TYR A 220 18.82 -17.83 -41.07
CA TYR A 220 20.09 -17.38 -41.61
C TYR A 220 19.81 -16.24 -42.57
N TYR A 221 20.35 -15.06 -42.26
CA TYR A 221 20.36 -13.95 -43.19
C TYR A 221 21.41 -14.24 -44.25
N ILE A 222 20.94 -14.81 -45.37
CA ILE A 222 21.77 -15.11 -46.53
C ILE A 222 21.73 -13.86 -47.43
N PRO A 223 22.89 -13.28 -47.78
CA PRO A 223 22.92 -12.15 -48.69
C PRO A 223 22.23 -12.50 -50.02
N VAL A 224 21.39 -11.60 -50.53
CA VAL A 224 20.52 -11.86 -51.71
C VAL A 224 21.32 -12.33 -52.94
N TYR A 225 22.54 -11.81 -53.13
CA TYR A 225 23.41 -12.19 -54.25
C TYR A 225 23.78 -13.68 -54.22
N ALA A 226 23.91 -14.27 -53.03
CA ALA A 226 24.28 -15.67 -52.87
C ALA A 226 23.16 -16.66 -53.27
N ILE A 227 21.95 -16.15 -53.59
CA ILE A 227 20.77 -16.98 -53.88
C ILE A 227 20.33 -16.83 -55.35
N LEU A 228 20.57 -15.68 -56.00
CA LEU A 228 20.03 -15.36 -57.31
C LEU A 228 20.80 -15.98 -58.49
N ASP A 229 22.14 -15.89 -58.51
CA ASP A 229 22.99 -16.51 -59.56
C ASP A 229 24.39 -16.80 -59.00
N ALA A 230 24.99 -17.94 -59.36
CA ALA A 230 26.32 -18.35 -58.92
C ALA A 230 27.45 -17.43 -59.41
N LYS A 231 27.17 -16.54 -60.37
CA LYS A 231 28.11 -15.50 -60.84
C LYS A 231 28.04 -14.20 -60.02
N LEU A 232 27.08 -14.07 -59.11
CA LEU A 232 26.92 -12.91 -58.23
C LEU A 232 27.50 -13.24 -56.86
N ASP A 233 28.81 -13.02 -56.72
CA ASP A 233 29.59 -13.41 -55.54
C ASP A 233 29.78 -12.27 -54.51
N SER A 234 29.27 -11.07 -54.82
CA SER A 234 29.39 -9.90 -53.96
C SER A 234 28.18 -8.97 -54.08
N TRP A 235 28.10 -8.01 -53.15
CA TRP A 235 27.05 -7.00 -53.17
C TRP A 235 27.14 -6.09 -54.41
N GLU A 236 28.37 -5.76 -54.79
CA GLU A 236 28.70 -4.89 -55.92
C GLU A 236 28.35 -5.53 -57.26
N THR A 237 28.55 -6.85 -57.41
CA THR A 237 28.20 -7.59 -58.62
C THR A 237 26.68 -7.72 -58.80
N LEU A 238 25.92 -7.85 -57.70
CA LEU A 238 24.45 -7.82 -57.74
C LEU A 238 23.88 -6.45 -58.12
N LEU A 239 24.41 -5.36 -57.55
CA LEU A 239 24.00 -4.00 -57.93
C LEU A 239 24.29 -3.69 -59.41
N ALA A 240 25.39 -4.23 -59.95
CA ALA A 240 25.73 -4.05 -61.36
C ALA A 240 24.82 -4.85 -62.31
N ALA A 241 24.31 -6.00 -61.85
CA ALA A 241 23.44 -6.87 -62.64
C ALA A 241 21.96 -6.41 -62.64
N TYR A 242 21.49 -5.80 -61.54
CA TYR A 242 20.11 -5.30 -61.37
C TYR A 242 20.07 -3.86 -60.85
N PRO A 243 20.61 -2.89 -61.62
CA PRO A 243 20.82 -1.53 -61.13
C PRO A 243 19.51 -0.75 -60.92
N GLU A 244 18.49 -0.93 -61.77
CA GLU A 244 17.24 -0.16 -61.68
C GLU A 244 16.34 -0.65 -60.53
N GLU A 245 16.23 -1.96 -60.33
CA GLU A 245 15.42 -2.55 -59.25
C GLU A 245 16.04 -2.32 -57.87
N ALA A 246 17.37 -2.40 -57.76
CA ALA A 246 18.10 -2.09 -56.54
C ALA A 246 17.84 -0.65 -56.10
N GLN A 247 17.94 0.30 -57.04
CA GLN A 247 17.77 1.71 -56.73
C GLN A 247 16.33 2.04 -56.29
N GLN A 248 15.31 1.42 -56.91
CA GLN A 248 13.93 1.54 -56.47
C GLN A 248 13.68 0.94 -55.07
N LEU A 249 14.30 -0.20 -54.75
CA LEU A 249 14.12 -0.88 -53.47
C LEU A 249 14.80 -0.14 -52.31
N PHE A 250 16.00 0.41 -52.54
CA PHE A 250 16.77 1.10 -51.50
C PHE A 250 16.31 2.54 -51.25
N ASP A 251 15.78 3.22 -52.26
CA ASP A 251 15.31 4.61 -52.11
C ASP A 251 13.94 4.71 -51.41
N THR A 252 13.17 3.61 -51.34
CA THR A 252 11.81 3.58 -50.75
C THR A 252 11.73 2.89 -49.38
N GLN A 253 12.77 2.19 -48.93
CA GLN A 253 12.73 1.34 -47.73
C GLN A 253 13.59 1.93 -46.60
N ALA A 254 13.02 2.06 -45.40
CA ALA A 254 13.76 2.54 -44.22
C ALA A 254 14.80 1.49 -43.74
N PRO A 255 15.90 1.90 -43.09
CA PRO A 255 16.89 0.96 -42.56
C PRO A 255 16.24 -0.09 -41.65
N HIS A 256 16.56 -1.37 -41.86
CA HIS A 256 16.00 -2.55 -41.15
C HIS A 256 14.54 -2.93 -41.46
N SER A 257 13.94 -2.36 -42.51
CA SER A 257 12.68 -2.87 -43.06
C SER A 257 12.89 -4.21 -43.79
N HIS A 258 11.82 -4.99 -43.91
CA HIS A 258 11.82 -6.25 -44.65
C HIS A 258 10.54 -6.35 -45.49
N ILE A 259 10.67 -6.98 -46.65
CA ILE A 259 9.54 -7.23 -47.55
C ILE A 259 9.19 -8.71 -47.41
N ASN A 260 8.00 -9.01 -46.90
CA ASN A 260 7.48 -10.37 -46.89
C ASN A 260 7.00 -10.72 -48.30
N LEU A 261 7.60 -11.77 -48.86
CA LEU A 261 7.32 -12.23 -50.23
C LEU A 261 5.97 -12.97 -50.33
N ASP A 262 5.45 -13.44 -49.19
CA ASP A 262 4.16 -14.11 -49.08
C ASP A 262 3.30 -13.34 -48.05
N GLU A 263 2.12 -12.90 -48.50
CA GLU A 263 0.97 -12.45 -47.72
C GLU A 263 0.85 -11.02 -47.16
N SER A 264 -0.28 -10.45 -47.57
CA SER A 264 -1.04 -9.33 -47.04
C SER A 264 -1.56 -9.56 -45.62
N SER A 265 -1.36 -8.56 -44.74
CA SER A 265 -2.01 -8.33 -43.43
C SER A 265 -1.67 -9.27 -42.26
N CYS A 266 -0.72 -8.87 -41.41
CA CYS A 266 -0.77 -9.19 -39.97
C CYS A 266 0.07 -8.21 -39.13
N SER A 267 -0.51 -7.71 -38.05
CA SER A 267 0.08 -6.82 -37.05
C SER A 267 0.42 -7.64 -35.80
N SER A 268 1.66 -7.60 -35.31
CA SER A 268 2.01 -8.14 -33.99
C SER A 268 3.00 -7.23 -33.26
N ARG A 269 2.60 -6.81 -32.06
CA ARG A 269 3.26 -5.85 -31.17
C ARG A 269 4.39 -6.51 -30.40
N SER A 270 5.59 -5.94 -30.42
CA SER A 270 6.65 -6.28 -29.46
C SER A 270 7.33 -4.98 -29.01
N SER A 271 6.81 -4.36 -27.95
CA SER A 271 7.44 -3.19 -27.32
C SER A 271 8.59 -3.66 -26.43
N LYS A 272 9.80 -3.14 -26.69
CA LYS A 272 10.98 -3.44 -25.87
C LYS A 272 10.77 -3.02 -24.41
N PHE A 273 10.19 -1.84 -24.20
CA PHE A 273 9.81 -1.34 -22.87
C PHE A 273 8.97 -2.35 -22.07
N LEU A 274 7.93 -2.92 -22.68
CA LEU A 274 7.05 -3.87 -21.99
C LEU A 274 7.74 -5.20 -21.71
N ASN A 275 8.61 -5.67 -22.60
CA ASN A 275 9.38 -6.91 -22.40
C ASN A 275 10.36 -6.78 -21.22
N ASP A 276 11.18 -5.71 -21.22
CA ASP A 276 12.15 -5.43 -20.15
C ASP A 276 11.44 -5.31 -18.79
N LEU A 277 10.29 -4.63 -18.77
CA LEU A 277 9.50 -4.43 -17.57
C LEU A 277 8.86 -5.74 -17.06
N THR A 278 8.33 -6.56 -17.97
CA THR A 278 7.73 -7.86 -17.64
C THR A 278 8.76 -8.78 -16.98
N GLU A 279 9.97 -8.86 -17.54
CA GLU A 279 11.05 -9.66 -16.98
C GLU A 279 11.41 -9.19 -15.56
N LYS A 280 11.58 -7.87 -15.36
CA LYS A 280 11.91 -7.29 -14.05
C LYS A 280 10.82 -7.54 -13.02
N VAL A 281 9.55 -7.31 -13.37
CA VAL A 281 8.42 -7.55 -12.45
C VAL A 281 8.31 -9.03 -12.10
N GLY A 282 8.51 -9.93 -13.06
CA GLY A 282 8.52 -11.38 -12.84
C GLY A 282 9.59 -11.81 -11.82
N LEU A 283 10.84 -11.34 -12.00
CA LEU A 283 11.94 -11.61 -11.07
C LEU A 283 11.64 -11.11 -9.65
N LEU A 284 11.13 -9.88 -9.52
CA LEU A 284 10.81 -9.31 -8.21
C LEU A 284 9.66 -10.06 -7.53
N ASN A 285 8.64 -10.48 -8.28
CA ASN A 285 7.51 -11.24 -7.74
C ASN A 285 7.92 -12.63 -7.25
N GLN A 286 8.89 -13.28 -7.91
CA GLN A 286 9.47 -14.53 -7.44
C GLN A 286 10.13 -14.36 -6.06
N GLU A 287 10.89 -13.29 -5.87
CA GLU A 287 11.54 -12.97 -4.58
C GLU A 287 10.53 -12.61 -3.50
N VAL A 288 9.53 -11.79 -3.82
CA VAL A 288 8.48 -11.37 -2.87
C VAL A 288 7.72 -12.60 -2.35
N THR A 289 7.26 -13.46 -3.26
CA THR A 289 6.41 -14.61 -2.92
C THR A 289 7.19 -15.64 -2.11
N SER A 290 8.46 -15.89 -2.44
CA SER A 290 9.29 -16.90 -1.77
C SER A 290 9.87 -16.45 -0.42
N GLN A 291 10.09 -15.15 -0.22
CA GLN A 291 10.80 -14.63 0.94
C GLN A 291 9.94 -13.82 1.92
N PHE A 292 9.09 -12.91 1.43
CA PHE A 292 8.36 -11.98 2.31
C PHE A 292 7.05 -12.52 2.86
N VAL A 293 6.33 -13.31 2.06
CA VAL A 293 5.04 -13.88 2.46
C VAL A 293 5.22 -14.86 3.63
N GLY A 294 4.26 -14.85 4.56
CA GLY A 294 4.28 -15.63 5.79
C GLY A 294 4.84 -14.86 6.99
N SER A 295 5.20 -15.62 8.03
CA SER A 295 5.74 -15.08 9.28
C SER A 295 7.26 -14.98 9.20
N ASN A 296 7.79 -13.76 9.25
CA ASN A 296 9.21 -13.47 9.08
C ASN A 296 9.70 -12.46 10.12
N ARG A 297 11.02 -12.44 10.37
CA ARG A 297 11.66 -11.45 11.24
C ARG A 297 12.11 -10.25 10.40
N PHE A 298 11.51 -9.10 10.69
CA PHE A 298 11.69 -7.83 9.97
C PHE A 298 12.49 -6.81 10.79
N HIS A 299 13.40 -7.24 11.67
CA HIS A 299 14.22 -6.36 12.53
C HIS A 299 15.09 -5.38 11.73
N ASN A 300 15.55 -5.77 10.54
CA ASN A 300 16.31 -4.91 9.62
C ASN A 300 15.43 -3.99 8.76
N TYR A 301 14.12 -4.22 8.76
CA TYR A 301 13.14 -3.40 8.04
C TYR A 301 12.57 -2.29 8.93
N SER A 302 13.14 -2.03 10.10
CA SER A 302 12.76 -0.90 10.94
C SER A 302 13.84 0.19 10.98
N THR A 303 14.12 0.78 12.12
CA THR A 303 15.21 1.77 12.27
C THR A 303 16.58 1.08 12.22
N ASP A 304 17.56 1.75 11.62
CA ASP A 304 18.94 1.27 11.57
C ASP A 304 19.65 1.50 12.93
N MET A 305 20.78 0.82 13.12
CA MET A 305 21.69 1.09 14.24
C MET A 305 22.56 2.30 13.90
N ASP A 306 22.90 3.13 14.87
CA ASP A 306 23.83 4.24 14.63
C ASP A 306 25.22 3.71 14.21
N ALA A 307 25.95 4.52 13.42
CA ALA A 307 27.28 4.18 12.93
C ALA A 307 28.26 3.77 14.06
N GLY A 308 28.09 4.33 15.26
CA GLY A 308 28.87 4.04 16.46
C GLY A 308 28.39 2.84 17.30
N GLY A 309 27.43 2.04 16.82
CA GLY A 309 26.97 0.83 17.51
C GLY A 309 26.08 1.07 18.74
N LYS A 310 25.77 2.34 19.08
CA LYS A 310 24.73 2.65 20.07
C LYS A 310 23.36 2.32 19.46
N VAL A 311 22.59 1.54 20.20
CA VAL A 311 21.23 1.15 19.84
C VAL A 311 20.34 2.38 20.01
N GLN A 312 19.76 2.92 18.94
CA GLN A 312 18.69 3.91 19.09
C GLN A 312 17.54 3.25 19.86
N SER A 313 16.82 3.99 20.71
CA SER A 313 15.75 3.40 21.54
C SER A 313 14.64 2.69 20.73
N LYS A 314 14.53 2.99 19.43
CA LYS A 314 13.55 2.43 18.51
C LYS A 314 14.08 1.25 17.69
N THR A 315 15.35 0.87 17.85
CA THR A 315 15.95 -0.21 17.07
C THR A 315 15.50 -1.57 17.60
N ILE A 316 14.91 -2.37 16.71
CA ILE A 316 14.33 -3.66 17.07
C ILE A 316 15.40 -4.76 17.00
N SER A 317 15.56 -5.51 18.08
CA SER A 317 16.45 -6.67 18.14
C SER A 317 15.89 -7.85 17.34
N SER A 318 16.77 -8.62 16.67
CA SER A 318 16.39 -9.87 16.00
C SER A 318 15.90 -10.94 16.98
N LEU A 319 16.31 -10.85 18.26
CA LEU A 319 15.87 -11.74 19.33
C LEU A 319 14.46 -11.40 19.87
N SER A 320 13.97 -10.19 19.61
CA SER A 320 12.66 -9.75 20.08
C SER A 320 11.53 -10.34 19.22
N ASP A 321 10.45 -10.78 19.84
CA ASP A 321 9.21 -11.15 19.14
C ASP A 321 8.56 -9.93 18.46
N GLU A 322 8.93 -8.71 18.85
CA GLU A 322 8.53 -7.49 18.14
C GLU A 322 9.06 -7.45 16.69
N SER A 323 10.10 -8.21 16.36
CA SER A 323 10.60 -8.30 14.98
C SER A 323 9.71 -9.16 14.08
N VAL A 324 8.88 -10.05 14.64
CA VAL A 324 8.09 -11.02 13.87
C VAL A 324 6.86 -10.34 13.29
N ARG A 325 6.72 -10.33 11.97
CA ARG A 325 5.53 -9.82 11.29
C ARG A 325 5.01 -10.84 10.29
N MET A 326 3.69 -10.87 10.13
CA MET A 326 3.02 -11.75 9.19
C MET A 326 2.54 -10.94 7.99
N ILE A 327 3.10 -11.27 6.83
CA ILE A 327 2.62 -10.81 5.53
C ILE A 327 1.70 -11.89 4.98
N LEU A 328 0.45 -11.52 4.72
CA LEU A 328 -0.57 -12.44 4.22
C LEU A 328 -0.44 -12.61 2.70
N ARG A 329 -0.26 -11.50 2.00
CA ARG A 329 -0.09 -11.47 0.55
C ARG A 329 0.78 -10.28 0.18
N CYS A 330 1.63 -10.46 -0.82
CA CYS A 330 2.50 -9.40 -1.31
C CYS A 330 2.87 -9.68 -2.76
N GLN A 331 2.78 -8.67 -3.64
CA GLN A 331 3.19 -8.77 -5.04
C GLN A 331 3.43 -7.38 -5.61
N ILE A 332 4.26 -7.26 -6.63
CA ILE A 332 4.19 -6.16 -7.60
C ILE A 332 3.11 -6.55 -8.60
N ALA A 333 2.04 -5.77 -8.68
CA ALA A 333 0.98 -5.99 -9.65
C ALA A 333 1.61 -6.09 -11.05
N PRO A 334 1.34 -7.15 -11.82
CA PRO A 334 1.91 -7.35 -13.15
C PRO A 334 1.21 -6.42 -14.16
N ARG A 335 1.19 -5.12 -13.87
CA ARG A 335 0.52 -4.09 -14.65
C ARG A 335 1.26 -2.77 -14.58
N VAL A 336 1.17 -2.05 -15.69
CA VAL A 336 1.66 -0.69 -15.82
C VAL A 336 0.47 0.25 -15.74
N TYR A 337 0.43 1.13 -14.75
CA TYR A 337 -0.59 2.16 -14.58
C TYR A 337 -0.10 3.47 -15.20
N PHE A 338 -0.94 4.08 -16.03
CA PHE A 338 -0.65 5.34 -16.69
C PHE A 338 -1.33 6.47 -15.92
N LEU A 339 -0.54 7.24 -15.17
CA LEU A 339 -1.05 8.34 -14.36
C LEU A 339 -0.98 9.64 -15.15
N PRO A 340 -2.02 10.50 -15.12
CA PRO A 340 -2.06 11.73 -15.89
C PRO A 340 -0.98 12.71 -15.42
N THR A 341 -0.35 13.38 -16.39
CA THR A 341 0.59 14.48 -16.11
C THR A 341 -0.12 15.83 -16.02
N GLN A 342 -1.34 15.95 -16.52
CA GLN A 342 -2.11 17.19 -16.50
C GLN A 342 -2.84 17.41 -15.17
N GLY A 343 -2.92 18.68 -14.75
CA GLY A 343 -3.56 19.09 -13.50
C GLY A 343 -2.61 19.05 -12.30
N ALA A 344 -2.94 19.85 -11.29
CA ALA A 344 -2.22 19.91 -10.03
C ALA A 344 -2.88 19.00 -8.98
N GLY A 345 -2.08 18.41 -8.10
CA GLY A 345 -2.57 17.64 -6.96
C GLY A 345 -3.16 18.51 -5.83
N PRO A 346 -3.93 17.91 -4.90
CA PRO A 346 -4.55 18.62 -3.78
C PRO A 346 -3.58 19.42 -2.91
N SER A 347 -2.31 19.01 -2.80
CA SER A 347 -1.30 19.77 -2.06
C SER A 347 -1.01 21.13 -2.71
N ASN A 348 -0.94 21.16 -4.04
CA ASN A 348 -0.74 22.38 -4.83
C ASN A 348 -2.03 23.23 -4.87
N GLU A 349 -3.21 22.60 -4.94
CA GLU A 349 -4.50 23.32 -4.81
C GLU A 349 -4.68 23.96 -3.44
N TRP A 350 -4.24 23.28 -2.38
CA TRP A 350 -4.30 23.85 -1.03
C TRP A 350 -3.35 25.03 -0.90
N LEU A 351 -2.15 24.93 -1.45
CA LEU A 351 -1.21 26.03 -1.50
C LEU A 351 -1.80 27.25 -2.21
N SER A 352 -2.44 27.09 -3.38
CA SER A 352 -2.99 28.24 -4.12
C SER A 352 -4.04 29.00 -3.30
N LYS A 353 -4.79 28.30 -2.43
CA LYS A 353 -5.74 28.90 -1.47
C LYS A 353 -5.07 29.62 -0.29
N LEU A 354 -3.83 29.25 0.06
CA LEU A 354 -3.07 29.89 1.15
C LEU A 354 -2.39 31.18 0.69
N LEU A 355 -2.13 31.34 -0.61
CA LEU A 355 -1.47 32.53 -1.14
C LEU A 355 -2.43 33.73 -1.11
N PRO A 356 -1.95 34.95 -0.78
CA PRO A 356 -2.76 36.16 -0.91
C PRO A 356 -3.24 36.30 -2.36
N PRO A 357 -4.47 36.81 -2.59
CA PRO A 357 -4.93 37.11 -3.93
C PRO A 357 -3.92 38.05 -4.59
N GLN A 358 -3.35 37.63 -5.72
CA GLN A 358 -2.54 38.52 -6.54
C GLN A 358 -3.50 39.54 -7.13
N THR A 359 -3.32 40.81 -6.81
CA THR A 359 -3.97 41.91 -7.51
C THR A 359 -3.61 41.77 -8.98
N GLN A 360 -4.55 41.31 -9.80
CA GLN A 360 -4.45 41.58 -11.22
C GLN A 360 -4.55 43.09 -11.35
N GLU A 361 -3.48 43.73 -11.82
CA GLU A 361 -3.54 45.11 -12.28
C GLU A 361 -4.47 45.16 -13.49
N GLN A 362 -5.78 45.23 -13.24
CA GLN A 362 -6.69 45.89 -14.16
C GLN A 362 -6.52 47.39 -13.89
N GLU A 363 -5.96 48.10 -14.88
CA GLU A 363 -5.98 49.56 -14.95
C GLU A 363 -7.43 50.04 -15.11
N ASP A 364 -8.24 49.95 -14.05
CA ASP A 364 -9.48 50.69 -13.95
C ASP A 364 -9.22 51.92 -13.08
N ALA A 365 -9.01 53.04 -13.77
CA ALA A 365 -8.92 54.35 -13.17
C ALA A 365 -10.28 54.76 -12.57
N SER A 366 -10.49 54.51 -11.28
CA SER A 366 -11.41 55.32 -10.46
C SER A 366 -11.10 55.19 -8.96
N GLU A 367 -11.29 56.32 -8.29
CA GLU A 367 -10.73 56.72 -7.00
C GLU A 367 -11.22 55.92 -5.78
N GLY A 368 -10.34 55.73 -4.79
CA GLY A 368 -10.72 55.29 -3.44
C GLY A 368 -9.64 54.52 -2.69
N THR A 369 -8.58 55.21 -2.25
CA THR A 369 -7.47 54.60 -1.50
C THR A 369 -7.91 54.12 -0.11
N THR A 370 -8.15 52.81 0.02
CA THR A 370 -8.07 52.10 1.30
C THR A 370 -6.83 51.21 1.23
N THR A 371 -5.70 51.68 1.78
CA THR A 371 -4.45 50.93 1.87
C THR A 371 -4.60 49.78 2.87
N THR A 372 -5.14 48.66 2.40
CA THR A 372 -5.02 47.39 3.13
C THR A 372 -3.60 46.88 2.86
N THR A 373 -2.71 46.97 3.85
CA THR A 373 -1.35 46.45 3.77
C THR A 373 -1.41 44.94 3.62
N THR A 374 -1.38 44.44 2.37
CA THR A 374 -1.29 43.01 2.08
C THR A 374 0.08 42.52 2.52
N ALA A 375 0.11 41.54 3.43
CA ALA A 375 1.36 40.93 3.89
C ALA A 375 2.12 40.33 2.70
N SER A 376 3.31 40.85 2.41
CA SER A 376 4.17 40.32 1.34
C SER A 376 4.74 38.96 1.77
N ILE A 377 4.68 37.96 0.90
CA ILE A 377 5.32 36.66 1.11
C ILE A 377 6.85 36.87 1.11
N PRO A 378 7.63 36.19 1.98
CA PRO A 378 9.09 36.24 1.93
C PRO A 378 9.68 35.85 0.56
N GLU A 379 10.75 36.50 0.15
CA GLU A 379 11.34 36.36 -1.19
C GLU A 379 11.80 34.92 -1.49
N GLU A 380 12.37 34.21 -0.52
CA GLU A 380 12.82 32.83 -0.69
C GLU A 380 11.67 31.88 -1.01
N VAL A 381 10.54 32.12 -0.36
CA VAL A 381 9.32 31.34 -0.55
C VAL A 381 8.69 31.65 -1.89
N GLN A 382 8.68 32.93 -2.28
CA GLN A 382 8.20 33.35 -3.59
C GLN A 382 9.01 32.70 -4.72
N LYS A 383 10.34 32.63 -4.59
CA LYS A 383 11.22 31.92 -5.54
C LYS A 383 10.88 30.43 -5.69
N GLU A 384 10.57 29.75 -4.59
CA GLU A 384 10.15 28.34 -4.64
C GLU A 384 8.77 28.17 -5.31
N ILE A 385 7.82 29.05 -5.02
CA ILE A 385 6.50 29.06 -5.64
C ILE A 385 6.64 29.28 -7.15
N ASP A 386 7.42 30.28 -7.56
CA ASP A 386 7.61 30.61 -8.98
C ASP A 386 8.34 29.49 -9.72
N PHE A 387 9.31 28.84 -9.08
CA PHE A 387 9.96 27.65 -9.62
C PHE A 387 8.97 26.51 -9.85
N VAL A 388 8.13 26.18 -8.87
CA VAL A 388 7.14 25.11 -9.01
C VAL A 388 6.08 25.47 -10.06
N ARG A 389 5.61 26.72 -10.10
CA ARG A 389 4.69 27.21 -11.14
C ARG A 389 5.31 27.10 -12.53
N SER A 390 6.58 27.47 -12.70
CA SER A 390 7.25 27.31 -14.00
C SER A 390 7.28 25.85 -14.47
N ARG A 391 7.34 24.88 -13.56
CA ARG A 391 7.28 23.45 -13.90
C ARG A 391 5.86 22.98 -14.20
N LEU A 392 4.87 23.44 -13.43
CA LEU A 392 3.46 23.13 -13.68
C LEU A 392 3.01 23.67 -15.05
N ASP A 393 3.48 24.86 -15.41
CA ASP A 393 3.16 25.51 -16.68
C ASP A 393 4.03 25.05 -17.87
N GLY A 394 5.02 24.17 -17.63
CA GLY A 394 5.96 23.72 -18.66
C GLY A 394 6.90 24.81 -19.20
N ARG A 395 7.11 25.89 -18.44
CA ARG A 395 7.97 27.05 -18.80
C ARG A 395 9.42 26.89 -18.36
N ASP A 396 9.79 25.75 -17.77
CA ASP A 396 11.12 25.47 -17.21
C ASP A 396 12.17 25.03 -18.25
N GLY A 397 11.80 25.01 -19.53
CA GLY A 397 12.69 24.64 -20.65
C GLY A 397 12.95 23.14 -20.78
N ARG A 398 12.26 22.29 -20.01
CA ARG A 398 12.31 20.83 -20.19
C ARG A 398 11.54 20.40 -21.44
N LYS A 399 11.81 19.18 -21.92
CA LYS A 399 11.02 18.57 -22.99
C LYS A 399 9.55 18.50 -22.57
N PRO A 400 8.59 18.62 -23.51
CA PRO A 400 7.19 18.41 -23.22
C PRO A 400 6.97 17.07 -22.52
N LEU A 401 6.15 17.08 -21.47
CA LEU A 401 5.75 15.86 -20.77
C LEU A 401 4.76 15.08 -21.63
N PRO A 402 4.84 13.74 -21.64
CA PRO A 402 3.80 12.92 -22.26
C PRO A 402 2.47 13.09 -21.51
N ALA A 403 1.36 12.71 -22.15
CA ALA A 403 0.02 12.82 -21.53
C ALA A 403 -0.11 12.03 -20.22
N THR A 404 0.58 10.89 -20.14
CA THR A 404 0.63 10.05 -18.95
C THR A 404 2.05 9.57 -18.66
N ILE A 405 2.32 9.18 -17.41
CA ILE A 405 3.57 8.53 -17.02
C ILE A 405 3.33 7.16 -16.37
N PRO A 406 4.17 6.16 -16.68
CA PRO A 406 3.98 4.78 -16.24
C PRO A 406 4.51 4.47 -14.83
N PHE A 407 3.69 3.73 -14.06
CA PHE A 407 4.01 3.20 -12.73
C PHE A 407 3.67 1.71 -12.63
N VAL A 408 4.42 0.96 -11.82
CA VAL A 408 3.96 -0.35 -11.31
C VAL A 408 3.57 -0.22 -9.84
N VAL A 409 2.73 -1.12 -9.33
CA VAL A 409 2.22 -1.02 -7.96
C VAL A 409 2.67 -2.22 -7.14
N PHE A 410 3.50 -1.98 -6.14
CA PHE A 410 3.77 -2.96 -5.09
C PHE A 410 2.61 -2.96 -4.08
N GLN A 411 1.97 -4.10 -3.88
CA GLN A 411 0.85 -4.28 -2.97
C GLN A 411 1.26 -5.23 -1.85
N VAL A 412 0.90 -4.87 -0.61
CA VAL A 412 1.18 -5.71 0.56
C VAL A 412 0.01 -5.69 1.53
N GLU A 413 -0.40 -6.89 1.93
CA GLU A 413 -1.39 -7.13 2.96
C GLU A 413 -0.71 -7.80 4.15
N GLY A 414 -0.92 -7.24 5.33
CA GLY A 414 -0.34 -7.76 6.56
C GLY A 414 -1.20 -7.45 7.78
N ALA A 415 -0.98 -8.21 8.85
CA ALA A 415 -1.66 -7.98 10.12
C ALA A 415 -1.17 -6.67 10.79
N SER A 416 0.15 -6.43 10.77
CA SER A 416 0.79 -5.24 11.30
C SER A 416 2.12 -4.98 10.60
N PHE A 417 2.59 -3.73 10.65
CA PHE A 417 3.83 -3.30 10.02
C PHE A 417 4.69 -2.53 11.03
N LEU A 418 6.01 -2.67 10.92
CA LEU A 418 6.96 -1.86 11.68
C LEU A 418 7.12 -0.47 11.06
N LEU A 419 7.65 0.48 11.85
CA LEU A 419 8.08 1.77 11.31
C LEU A 419 9.05 1.53 10.15
N ASN A 420 8.85 2.18 9.01
CA ASN A 420 9.65 2.06 7.77
C ASN A 420 9.62 0.70 7.05
N MET A 421 8.88 -0.29 7.55
CA MET A 421 8.91 -1.67 7.03
C MET A 421 8.66 -1.76 5.54
N ILE A 422 7.53 -1.23 5.09
CA ILE A 422 7.10 -1.33 3.69
C ILE A 422 8.07 -0.57 2.78
N ARG A 423 8.50 0.63 3.19
CA ARG A 423 9.46 1.46 2.45
C ARG A 423 10.82 0.77 2.31
N LYS A 424 11.29 0.06 3.34
CA LYS A 424 12.54 -0.74 3.28
C LYS A 424 12.38 -2.03 2.47
N MET A 425 11.20 -2.65 2.48
CA MET A 425 10.89 -3.78 1.58
C MET A 425 10.99 -3.32 0.13
N VAL A 426 10.28 -2.25 -0.22
CA VAL A 426 10.31 -1.68 -1.57
C VAL A 426 11.71 -1.21 -1.95
N GLY A 427 12.42 -0.51 -1.07
CA GLY A 427 13.79 -0.08 -1.35
C GLY A 427 14.74 -1.24 -1.63
N THR A 428 14.59 -2.35 -0.89
CA THR A 428 15.37 -3.58 -1.12
C THR A 428 15.04 -4.19 -2.48
N LEU A 429 13.75 -4.24 -2.87
CA LEU A 429 13.32 -4.75 -4.18
C LEU A 429 13.82 -3.88 -5.33
N ILE A 430 13.74 -2.55 -5.22
CA ILE A 430 14.30 -1.62 -6.21
C ILE A 430 15.81 -1.84 -6.34
N ALA A 431 16.52 -2.05 -5.24
CA ALA A 431 17.95 -2.36 -5.28
C ALA A 431 18.25 -3.65 -6.05
N ILE A 432 17.44 -4.69 -5.85
CA ILE A 432 17.58 -5.97 -6.58
C ILE A 432 17.30 -5.77 -8.07
N ALA A 433 16.25 -5.04 -8.41
CA ALA A 433 15.90 -4.71 -9.80
C ALA A 433 17.08 -4.04 -10.54
N ARG A 434 17.84 -3.21 -9.81
CA ARG A 434 19.01 -2.46 -10.28
C ARG A 434 20.35 -3.19 -10.14
N GLY A 435 20.33 -4.49 -9.85
CA GLY A 435 21.52 -5.36 -9.91
C GLY A 435 22.08 -5.81 -8.56
N VAL A 436 21.45 -5.48 -7.43
CA VAL A 436 21.79 -6.15 -6.15
C VAL A 436 21.36 -7.62 -6.22
N ARG A 437 22.20 -8.52 -5.69
CA ARG A 437 21.90 -9.96 -5.67
C ARG A 437 20.56 -10.26 -4.98
N ALA A 438 19.75 -11.13 -5.59
CA ALA A 438 18.45 -11.55 -5.06
C ALA A 438 18.53 -12.16 -3.65
N SER A 439 19.60 -12.90 -3.36
CA SER A 439 19.88 -13.47 -2.02
C SER A 439 20.04 -12.43 -0.91
N MET A 440 20.06 -11.13 -1.23
CA MET A 440 20.00 -10.07 -0.24
C MET A 440 18.70 -10.13 0.58
N VAL A 441 17.55 -10.48 0.00
CA VAL A 441 16.28 -10.58 0.77
C VAL A 441 16.37 -11.65 1.86
N HIS A 442 17.03 -12.76 1.55
CA HIS A 442 17.29 -13.80 2.55
C HIS A 442 18.16 -13.27 3.70
N ASP A 443 19.19 -12.50 3.37
CA ASP A 443 20.13 -11.96 4.35
C ASP A 443 19.50 -10.90 5.25
N THR A 444 18.66 -10.03 4.71
CA THR A 444 17.96 -9.00 5.46
C THR A 444 16.89 -9.57 6.40
N LEU A 445 16.32 -10.74 6.09
CA LEU A 445 15.37 -11.47 6.95
C LEU A 445 16.06 -12.45 7.92
N SER A 446 17.36 -12.70 7.75
CA SER A 446 18.09 -13.60 8.64
C SER A 446 18.24 -12.98 10.03
N PRO A 447 17.91 -13.69 11.11
CA PRO A 447 18.09 -13.16 12.45
C PRO A 447 19.58 -12.99 12.81
N TYR A 448 20.46 -13.74 12.13
CA TYR A 448 21.93 -13.73 12.31
C TYR A 448 22.62 -12.56 11.61
N LYS A 449 21.87 -11.70 10.91
CA LYS A 449 22.43 -10.56 10.17
C LYS A 449 21.72 -9.28 10.56
N ARG A 450 22.52 -8.24 10.75
CA ARG A 450 22.08 -6.85 10.81
C ARG A 450 22.44 -6.19 9.48
N THR A 451 21.48 -5.53 8.84
CA THR A 451 21.68 -4.87 7.55
C THR A 451 21.10 -3.46 7.58
N SER A 452 21.72 -2.54 6.85
CA SER A 452 21.22 -1.21 6.57
C SER A 452 20.42 -1.25 5.27
N ASN A 453 19.10 -1.35 5.38
CA ASN A 453 18.23 -1.47 4.20
C ASN A 453 17.88 -0.09 3.63
N PRO A 454 17.90 0.10 2.30
CA PRO A 454 17.57 1.37 1.68
C PRO A 454 16.10 1.76 1.96
N LEU A 455 15.88 3.01 2.36
CA LEU A 455 14.57 3.53 2.71
C LEU A 455 13.95 4.24 1.51
N ALA A 456 12.97 3.60 0.85
CA ALA A 456 12.28 4.22 -0.28
C ALA A 456 11.49 5.48 0.16
N PRO A 457 11.25 6.47 -0.72
CA PRO A 457 10.51 7.69 -0.39
C PRO A 457 9.09 7.48 0.17
N GLY A 458 8.62 8.44 0.96
CA GLY A 458 7.29 8.40 1.59
C GLY A 458 6.10 8.69 0.64
N PRO A 459 6.19 9.71 -0.24
CA PRO A 459 5.09 10.14 -1.14
C PRO A 459 4.51 9.09 -2.08
N TYR A 460 5.17 7.95 -2.23
CA TYR A 460 4.72 6.88 -3.13
C TYR A 460 3.96 5.77 -2.41
N LEU A 461 3.88 5.83 -1.08
CA LEU A 461 3.18 4.86 -0.25
C LEU A 461 1.78 5.38 0.10
N SER A 462 0.79 4.50 -0.04
CA SER A 462 -0.60 4.76 0.31
C SER A 462 -1.20 3.61 1.13
N LEU A 463 -1.86 3.94 2.24
CA LEU A 463 -2.74 3.01 2.95
C LEU A 463 -4.05 2.87 2.17
N ALA A 464 -4.29 1.70 1.57
CA ALA A 464 -5.49 1.45 0.76
C ALA A 464 -6.71 1.09 1.62
N LEU A 465 -6.53 0.20 2.60
CA LEU A 465 -7.63 -0.31 3.43
C LEU A 465 -7.18 -0.83 4.79
N SER A 466 -8.04 -0.65 5.80
CA SER A 466 -7.96 -1.27 7.12
C SER A 466 -9.20 -2.14 7.36
N PHE A 467 -9.01 -3.40 7.74
CA PHE A 467 -10.12 -4.35 7.96
C PHE A 467 -10.51 -4.47 9.43
N TYR A 468 -11.82 -4.62 9.68
CA TYR A 468 -12.43 -4.70 11.02
C TYR A 468 -13.38 -5.89 11.20
N GLN A 469 -13.22 -6.93 10.38
CA GLN A 469 -14.01 -8.16 10.39
C GLN A 469 -14.26 -8.76 11.80
N GLY A 470 -13.27 -8.69 12.69
CA GLY A 470 -13.43 -9.15 14.07
C GLY A 470 -14.47 -8.34 14.86
N TYR A 471 -14.49 -7.02 14.69
CA TYR A 471 -15.52 -6.15 15.28
C TYR A 471 -16.88 -6.42 14.64
N ASP A 472 -16.94 -6.48 13.31
CA ASP A 472 -18.21 -6.70 12.58
C ASP A 472 -18.86 -8.03 12.97
N SER A 473 -18.07 -9.08 13.19
CA SER A 473 -18.58 -10.37 13.68
C SER A 473 -19.24 -10.24 15.04
N VAL A 474 -18.59 -9.54 15.99
CA VAL A 474 -19.12 -9.33 17.33
C VAL A 474 -20.42 -8.52 17.31
N VAL A 475 -20.48 -7.48 16.47
CA VAL A 475 -21.69 -6.67 16.33
C VAL A 475 -22.87 -7.48 15.79
N ARG A 476 -22.63 -8.34 14.77
CA ARG A 476 -23.67 -9.20 14.19
C ARG A 476 -24.26 -10.18 15.19
N ASP A 477 -23.44 -10.69 16.12
CA ASP A 477 -23.90 -11.61 17.16
C ASP A 477 -24.76 -10.91 18.23
N MET A 478 -24.65 -9.57 18.38
CA MET A 478 -25.41 -8.78 19.35
C MET A 478 -26.80 -8.35 18.82
N LYS A 479 -27.72 -9.30 18.64
CA LYS A 479 -29.08 -9.07 18.07
C LYS A 479 -29.84 -7.89 18.70
N GLU A 480 -29.77 -7.72 20.03
CA GLU A 480 -30.51 -6.66 20.75
C GLU A 480 -29.97 -5.24 20.53
N LYS A 481 -28.69 -5.09 20.16
CA LYS A 481 -28.01 -3.77 20.00
C LYS A 481 -27.54 -3.51 18.57
N ALA A 482 -27.88 -4.39 17.63
CA ALA A 482 -27.52 -4.29 16.22
C ALA A 482 -28.04 -3.00 15.55
N HIS A 483 -29.17 -2.45 16.03
CA HIS A 483 -29.72 -1.17 15.55
C HIS A 483 -28.93 0.06 16.04
N VAL A 484 -28.12 -0.07 17.09
CA VAL A 484 -27.34 1.03 17.69
C VAL A 484 -25.94 1.12 17.11
N TYR A 485 -25.32 -0.03 16.85
CA TYR A 485 -23.96 -0.13 16.34
C TYR A 485 -23.97 -0.95 15.05
N PRO A 486 -23.72 -0.34 13.88
CA PRO A 486 -23.68 -1.08 12.64
C PRO A 486 -22.31 -1.72 12.40
N PRO A 487 -22.22 -2.84 11.64
CA PRO A 487 -20.97 -3.37 11.11
C PRO A 487 -20.30 -2.33 10.18
N LEU A 488 -18.99 -2.15 10.32
CA LEU A 488 -18.25 -1.09 9.63
C LEU A 488 -18.18 -1.31 8.12
N GLU A 489 -17.80 -2.52 7.68
CA GLU A 489 -17.61 -2.80 6.25
C GLU A 489 -18.95 -2.62 5.49
N GLU A 490 -20.06 -3.12 6.04
CA GLU A 490 -21.39 -2.94 5.46
C GLU A 490 -21.84 -1.48 5.43
N THR A 491 -21.53 -0.72 6.49
CA THR A 491 -21.84 0.72 6.52
C THR A 491 -21.08 1.46 5.43
N TRP A 492 -19.81 1.13 5.20
CA TRP A 492 -19.00 1.76 4.16
C TRP A 492 -19.56 1.52 2.77
N HIS A 493 -19.95 0.28 2.46
CA HIS A 493 -20.61 -0.06 1.20
C HIS A 493 -21.95 0.69 1.06
N ALA A 494 -22.80 0.69 2.09
CA ALA A 494 -24.11 1.32 2.04
C ALA A 494 -24.04 2.86 1.91
N THR A 495 -22.96 3.49 2.39
CA THR A 495 -22.78 4.95 2.40
C THR A 495 -21.92 5.46 1.24
N GLY A 496 -21.54 4.60 0.29
CA GLY A 496 -20.76 4.98 -0.90
C GLY A 496 -19.30 5.35 -0.59
N VAL A 497 -18.73 4.81 0.48
CA VAL A 497 -17.34 5.10 0.88
C VAL A 497 -16.34 4.59 -0.14
N ASP A 498 -16.63 3.48 -0.82
CA ASP A 498 -15.70 2.88 -1.78
C ASP A 498 -15.59 3.71 -3.05
N GLU A 499 -16.71 4.22 -3.57
CA GLU A 499 -16.73 5.14 -4.71
C GLU A 499 -16.01 6.44 -4.37
N ALA A 500 -16.28 6.99 -3.18
CA ALA A 500 -15.62 8.20 -2.71
C ALA A 500 -14.11 7.99 -2.50
N ALA A 501 -13.71 6.84 -1.94
CA ALA A 501 -12.32 6.42 -1.79
C ALA A 501 -11.62 6.28 -3.15
N ALA A 502 -12.27 5.64 -4.12
CA ALA A 502 -11.74 5.44 -5.46
C ALA A 502 -11.58 6.78 -6.22
N SER A 503 -12.57 7.68 -6.13
CA SER A 503 -12.46 9.03 -6.70
C SER A 503 -11.36 9.83 -6.02
N PHE A 504 -11.30 9.85 -4.69
CA PHE A 504 -10.23 10.55 -3.96
C PHE A 504 -8.84 10.02 -4.34
N PHE A 505 -8.71 8.71 -4.51
CA PHE A 505 -7.47 8.10 -4.98
C PHE A 505 -7.11 8.60 -6.39
N ARG A 506 -8.02 8.47 -7.36
CA ARG A 506 -7.79 8.89 -8.76
C ARG A 506 -7.51 10.39 -8.86
N ASP A 507 -8.37 11.22 -8.32
CA ASP A 507 -8.36 12.66 -8.55
C ASP A 507 -7.40 13.39 -7.60
N GLY A 508 -7.11 12.80 -6.43
CA GLY A 508 -6.25 13.40 -5.41
C GLY A 508 -4.88 12.73 -5.32
N VAL A 509 -4.84 11.49 -4.82
CA VAL A 509 -3.58 10.80 -4.49
C VAL A 509 -2.70 10.62 -5.73
N THR A 510 -3.24 10.19 -6.87
CA THR A 510 -2.39 9.95 -8.05
C THR A 510 -1.80 11.23 -8.63
N ARG A 511 -2.53 12.36 -8.58
CA ARG A 511 -2.02 13.65 -9.05
C ARG A 511 -0.89 14.16 -8.16
N ASP A 512 -1.06 14.11 -6.84
CA ASP A 512 0.00 14.51 -5.91
C ASP A 512 1.23 13.59 -6.00
N LEU A 513 1.03 12.31 -6.33
CA LEU A 513 2.11 11.38 -6.58
C LEU A 513 2.91 11.74 -7.84
N VAL A 514 2.21 12.06 -8.93
CA VAL A 514 2.84 12.52 -10.18
C VAL A 514 3.54 13.87 -9.95
N ASP A 515 2.94 14.79 -9.20
CA ASP A 515 3.58 16.06 -8.84
C ASP A 515 4.83 15.87 -7.99
N ALA A 516 4.82 14.94 -7.04
CA ALA A 516 6.00 14.59 -6.27
C ALA A 516 7.11 14.00 -7.19
N ASP A 517 6.76 13.14 -8.14
CA ASP A 517 7.71 12.46 -9.03
C ASP A 517 8.31 13.37 -10.11
N LEU A 518 7.51 14.28 -10.66
CA LEU A 518 7.95 15.31 -11.59
C LEU A 518 8.58 16.52 -10.88
N ASN A 519 8.60 16.48 -9.54
CA ASN A 519 9.10 17.54 -8.68
C ASN A 519 8.42 18.89 -9.00
N ARG A 520 7.08 18.83 -9.09
CA ARG A 520 6.10 19.91 -9.24
C ARG A 520 5.32 20.18 -7.95
N ALA A 521 5.67 19.51 -6.85
CA ALA A 521 5.15 19.81 -5.53
C ALA A 521 6.11 20.76 -4.79
N ILE A 522 5.57 21.76 -4.08
CA ILE A 522 6.38 22.56 -3.16
C ILE A 522 6.90 21.67 -2.02
N PRO A 523 8.17 21.82 -1.59
CA PRO A 523 8.68 21.08 -0.44
C PRO A 523 7.81 21.28 0.80
N LEU A 524 7.51 20.17 1.49
CA LEU A 524 6.62 20.19 2.66
C LEU A 524 6.98 21.27 3.68
N ASP A 525 8.27 21.44 4.00
CA ASP A 525 8.69 22.42 5.02
C ASP A 525 8.39 23.87 4.59
N THR A 526 8.43 24.18 3.29
CA THR A 526 8.01 25.47 2.72
C THR A 526 6.49 25.62 2.79
N THR A 527 5.73 24.57 2.44
CA THR A 527 4.25 24.58 2.56
C THR A 527 3.80 24.81 3.99
N LEU A 528 4.43 24.12 4.95
CA LEU A 528 4.12 24.27 6.38
C LEU A 528 4.51 25.66 6.88
N TYR A 529 5.68 26.17 6.49
CA TYR A 529 6.10 27.54 6.80
C TYR A 529 5.10 28.58 6.28
N LEU A 530 4.70 28.49 5.01
CA LEU A 530 3.72 29.38 4.40
C LEU A 530 2.40 29.37 5.15
N ARG A 531 1.94 28.19 5.52
CA ARG A 531 0.69 28.05 6.23
C ARG A 531 0.76 28.70 7.61
N ASP A 532 1.83 28.47 8.35
CA ASP A 532 2.03 29.09 9.66
C ASP A 532 2.18 30.61 9.53
N TYR A 533 2.82 31.09 8.45
CA TYR A 533 2.91 32.51 8.11
C TYR A 533 1.53 33.14 7.86
N VAL A 534 0.72 32.55 6.98
CA VAL A 534 -0.63 33.05 6.64
C VAL A 534 -1.52 33.13 7.88
N ARG A 535 -1.45 32.13 8.75
CA ARG A 535 -2.16 32.13 10.04
C ARG A 535 -1.70 33.23 10.98
N SER A 536 -0.40 33.52 11.00
CA SER A 536 0.14 34.62 11.80
C SER A 536 -0.30 36.01 11.32
N CYS A 537 -0.79 36.12 10.09
CA CYS A 537 -1.30 37.37 9.51
C CYS A 537 -2.79 37.61 9.82
N ASP A 538 -3.59 36.56 10.02
CA ASP A 538 -5.00 36.69 10.40
C ASP A 538 -5.14 36.85 11.91
N VAL A 539 -5.57 38.05 12.33
CA VAL A 539 -5.67 38.45 13.74
C VAL A 539 -6.58 37.52 14.56
N SER A 540 -7.63 36.98 13.93
CA SER A 540 -8.62 36.14 14.62
C SER A 540 -8.10 34.73 14.92
N THR A 541 -7.40 34.13 13.96
CA THR A 541 -6.78 32.79 14.09
C THR A 541 -5.49 32.86 14.90
N LYS A 542 -4.70 33.92 14.74
CA LYS A 542 -3.45 34.15 15.48
C LYS A 542 -3.63 34.09 17.00
N LEU A 543 -4.62 34.79 17.56
CA LEU A 543 -4.84 34.81 19.02
C LEU A 543 -5.09 33.41 19.60
N LEU A 544 -5.77 32.55 18.84
CA LEU A 544 -6.12 31.21 19.28
C LEU A 544 -4.94 30.25 19.12
N ASP A 545 -4.27 30.31 17.98
CA ASP A 545 -3.09 29.50 17.67
C ASP A 545 -1.91 29.85 18.60
N ASP A 546 -1.67 31.14 18.87
CA ASP A 546 -0.62 31.62 19.79
C ASP A 546 -0.81 31.06 21.21
N LEU A 547 -2.05 30.94 21.68
CA LEU A 547 -2.35 30.34 22.99
C LEU A 547 -2.10 28.82 23.00
N GLU A 548 -2.40 28.14 21.90
CA GLU A 548 -2.29 26.68 21.79
C GLU A 548 -0.87 26.20 21.59
N ASP A 549 -0.08 27.00 20.87
CA ASP A 549 1.31 26.72 20.50
C ASP A 549 2.32 27.49 21.38
N ALA A 550 1.85 28.25 22.39
CA ALA A 550 2.68 29.00 23.35
C ALA A 550 3.78 28.15 24.03
N HIS A 551 3.56 26.84 24.18
CA HIS A 551 4.54 25.94 24.78
C HIS A 551 5.68 25.57 23.84
N LEU A 552 5.50 25.67 22.51
CA LEU A 552 6.47 25.17 21.53
C LEU A 552 7.86 25.82 21.66
N PRO A 553 8.01 27.16 21.80
CA PRO A 553 9.33 27.77 21.94
C PRO A 553 10.13 27.29 23.15
N SER A 554 9.45 26.78 24.19
CA SER A 554 10.11 26.21 25.38
C SER A 554 10.60 24.77 25.19
N MET A 555 10.15 24.08 24.14
CA MET A 555 10.45 22.67 23.90
C MET A 555 11.80 22.53 23.16
N LYS A 556 12.71 21.74 23.71
CA LYS A 556 14.03 21.47 23.09
C LYS A 556 13.93 20.81 21.70
N GLU A 557 12.89 20.00 21.48
CA GLU A 557 12.66 19.29 20.22
C GLU A 557 11.92 20.14 19.17
N TYR A 558 11.44 21.34 19.54
CA TYR A 558 10.73 22.20 18.61
C TYR A 558 11.69 22.80 17.58
N ALA A 559 11.46 22.44 16.33
CA ALA A 559 12.14 23.00 15.17
C ALA A 559 11.07 23.56 14.21
N PRO A 560 10.88 24.89 14.16
CA PRO A 560 9.93 25.50 13.24
C PRO A 560 10.33 25.17 11.80
N SER A 561 9.33 24.92 10.96
CA SER A 561 9.54 24.72 9.52
C SER A 561 10.15 25.97 8.92
N LYS A 562 11.10 25.80 8.00
CA LYS A 562 11.75 26.89 7.28
C LYS A 562 11.73 26.58 5.79
N PRO A 563 11.60 27.61 4.93
CA PRO A 563 11.73 27.40 3.49
C PRO A 563 13.12 26.88 3.15
N HIS A 564 13.22 26.20 2.01
CA HIS A 564 14.51 25.75 1.52
C HIS A 564 15.32 26.95 1.02
N ARG A 565 16.65 26.82 1.06
CA ARG A 565 17.53 27.86 0.49
C ARG A 565 17.48 27.87 -1.04
N CYS A 566 17.15 26.73 -1.64
CA CYS A 566 17.06 26.54 -3.07
C CYS A 566 16.00 25.45 -3.34
N PRO A 567 15.16 25.60 -4.39
CA PRO A 567 14.21 24.56 -4.77
C PRO A 567 14.93 23.24 -5.08
N PRO A 568 14.37 22.07 -4.69
CA PRO A 568 14.92 20.79 -5.10
C PRO A 568 14.92 20.69 -6.63
N THR A 569 16.01 20.15 -7.20
CA THR A 569 16.17 20.03 -8.65
C THR A 569 15.61 18.71 -9.22
N ALA A 570 15.41 17.71 -8.34
CA ALA A 570 14.96 16.37 -8.67
C ALA A 570 14.00 15.83 -7.59
N SER A 571 13.20 14.82 -7.94
CA SER A 571 12.24 14.19 -7.03
C SER A 571 12.92 13.35 -5.96
N GLU A 572 12.18 13.03 -4.89
CA GLU A 572 12.67 12.14 -3.82
C GLU A 572 13.05 10.76 -4.38
N MET A 573 12.33 10.24 -5.39
CA MET A 573 12.68 8.98 -6.05
C MET A 573 13.99 9.08 -6.82
N THR A 574 14.19 10.13 -7.61
CA THR A 574 15.46 10.34 -8.31
C THR A 574 16.63 10.46 -7.33
N VAL A 575 16.47 11.21 -6.24
CA VAL A 575 17.49 11.32 -5.18
C VAL A 575 17.75 9.95 -4.55
N PHE A 576 16.70 9.20 -4.21
CA PHE A 576 16.81 7.85 -3.67
C PHE A 576 17.59 6.92 -4.60
N LEU A 577 17.28 6.89 -5.90
CA LEU A 577 17.96 6.04 -6.88
C LEU A 577 19.44 6.40 -7.04
N ARG A 578 19.78 7.70 -6.97
CA ARG A 578 21.16 8.17 -7.02
C ARG A 578 21.94 7.75 -5.77
N LEU A 579 21.33 7.86 -4.59
CA LEU A 579 21.91 7.38 -3.33
C LEU A 579 22.04 5.85 -3.31
N LEU A 580 21.12 5.14 -3.96
CA LEU A 580 21.12 3.69 -4.02
C LEU A 580 22.36 3.13 -4.72
N ARG A 581 22.94 3.87 -5.69
CA ARG A 581 24.18 3.49 -6.38
C ARG A 581 25.40 3.39 -5.45
N ILE A 582 25.40 4.15 -4.36
CA ILE A 582 26.47 4.19 -3.36
C ILE A 582 26.01 3.64 -2.00
N HIS A 583 24.86 2.96 -1.96
CA HIS A 583 24.26 2.51 -0.71
C HIS A 583 25.12 1.46 -0.03
N ASN A 584 25.52 1.75 1.21
CA ASN A 584 26.26 0.81 2.03
C ASN A 584 25.30 -0.08 2.83
N TRP A 585 25.20 -1.34 2.43
CA TRP A 585 24.37 -2.36 3.09
C TRP A 585 24.80 -2.69 4.51
N ASN A 586 26.06 -2.43 4.89
CA ASN A 586 26.62 -2.63 6.24
C ASN A 586 26.13 -3.93 6.91
N ILE A 587 26.48 -5.07 6.32
CA ILE A 587 26.05 -6.39 6.80
C ILE A 587 26.94 -6.80 7.98
N ARG A 588 26.37 -6.90 9.17
CA ARG A 588 27.07 -7.33 10.39
C ARG A 588 26.49 -8.64 10.92
N PRO A 589 27.33 -9.60 11.33
CA PRO A 589 26.84 -10.81 12.00
C PRO A 589 26.23 -10.44 13.36
N VAL A 590 25.20 -11.18 13.76
CA VAL A 590 24.55 -11.10 15.07
C VAL A 590 24.71 -12.45 15.74
N GLU A 591 25.31 -12.46 16.92
CA GLU A 591 25.42 -13.67 17.74
C GLU A 591 24.05 -14.04 18.29
N ILE A 592 23.61 -15.25 17.99
CA ILE A 592 22.36 -15.83 18.50
C ILE A 592 22.72 -17.04 19.33
N PRO A 593 22.25 -17.13 20.60
CA PRO A 593 22.47 -18.32 21.41
C PRO A 593 21.86 -19.55 20.75
N GLU A 594 22.63 -20.65 20.64
CA GLU A 594 22.22 -21.89 19.96
C GLU A 594 20.93 -22.49 20.53
N LYS A 595 20.73 -22.38 21.85
CA LYS A 595 19.54 -22.89 22.55
C LYS A 595 18.38 -21.88 22.59
N SER A 596 18.45 -20.80 21.83
CA SER A 596 17.38 -19.80 21.81
C SER A 596 16.19 -20.25 20.95
N LYS A 597 14.99 -19.75 21.29
CA LYS A 597 13.77 -19.90 20.49
C LYS A 597 14.01 -19.48 19.03
N VAL A 598 14.77 -18.40 18.82
CA VAL A 598 15.07 -17.84 17.49
C VAL A 598 15.94 -18.79 16.66
N ALA A 599 16.95 -19.41 17.25
CA ALA A 599 17.78 -20.38 16.56
C ALA A 599 16.97 -21.60 16.10
N ALA A 600 16.12 -22.14 16.99
CA ALA A 600 15.22 -23.26 16.67
C ALA A 600 14.20 -22.89 15.57
N GLU A 601 13.57 -21.72 15.66
CA GLU A 601 12.64 -21.22 14.63
C GLU A 601 13.30 -21.10 13.26
N TYR A 602 14.51 -20.55 13.21
CA TYR A 602 15.25 -20.35 11.96
C TYR A 602 15.70 -21.69 11.36
N ALA A 603 16.18 -22.63 12.18
CA ALA A 603 16.53 -23.98 11.75
C ALA A 603 15.33 -24.71 11.14
N ASN A 604 14.17 -24.66 11.82
CA ASN A 604 12.93 -25.24 11.31
C ASN A 604 12.47 -24.59 10.00
N LYS A 605 12.73 -23.29 9.82
CA LYS A 605 12.41 -22.59 8.57
C LYS A 605 13.34 -23.00 7.43
N LEU A 606 14.65 -23.17 7.71
CA LEU A 606 15.62 -23.67 6.73
C LEU A 606 15.31 -25.11 6.32
N ALA A 607 14.97 -25.98 7.28
CA ALA A 607 14.56 -27.36 7.01
C ALA A 607 13.33 -27.41 6.09
N ARG A 608 12.27 -26.66 6.41
CA ARG A 608 11.08 -26.55 5.55
C ARG A 608 11.38 -26.03 4.15
N ARG A 609 12.35 -25.13 4.00
CA ARG A 609 12.79 -24.64 2.69
C ARG A 609 13.58 -25.69 1.93
N ALA A 610 14.46 -26.44 2.60
CA ALA A 610 15.19 -27.55 2.01
C ALA A 610 14.22 -28.66 1.57
N GLU A 611 13.21 -28.97 2.38
CA GLU A 611 12.13 -29.90 2.05
C GLU A 611 11.28 -29.41 0.87
N ALA A 612 10.88 -28.14 0.83
CA ALA A 612 10.13 -27.58 -0.30
C ALA A 612 10.96 -27.58 -1.60
N ALA A 613 12.25 -27.26 -1.50
CA ALA A 613 13.18 -27.34 -2.64
C ALA A 613 13.37 -28.79 -3.09
N ALA A 614 13.51 -29.74 -2.15
CA ALA A 614 13.63 -31.16 -2.42
C ALA A 614 12.34 -31.75 -3.01
N ALA A 615 11.16 -31.35 -2.52
CA ALA A 615 9.85 -31.72 -3.05
C ALA A 615 9.65 -31.20 -4.48
N THR A 616 10.11 -29.96 -4.74
CA THR A 616 10.12 -29.40 -6.10
C THR A 616 11.08 -30.19 -7.01
N SER A 617 12.22 -30.64 -6.47
CA SER A 617 13.18 -31.50 -7.19
C SER A 617 12.68 -32.93 -7.38
N SER A 618 11.92 -33.51 -6.45
CA SER A 618 11.41 -34.88 -6.52
C SER A 618 10.13 -34.99 -7.35
N LEU A 619 9.31 -33.94 -7.40
CA LEU A 619 8.21 -33.79 -8.37
C LEU A 619 8.73 -33.72 -9.81
N LEU A 620 10.00 -33.35 -10.01
CA LEU A 620 10.68 -33.42 -11.31
C LEU A 620 11.26 -34.82 -11.61
N GLU A 621 11.34 -35.73 -10.62
CA GLU A 621 11.90 -37.10 -10.78
C GLU A 621 10.83 -38.22 -10.70
N GLY A 622 9.64 -37.97 -10.13
CA GLY A 622 8.56 -38.96 -9.98
C GLY A 622 7.26 -38.48 -10.63
N GLY A 623 7.14 -38.65 -11.94
CA GLY A 623 5.92 -38.32 -12.68
C GLY A 623 4.88 -39.43 -12.61
N ASP A 624 3.81 -39.21 -11.85
CA ASP A 624 2.46 -39.60 -12.24
C ASP A 624 1.46 -38.58 -11.66
N ALA A 625 0.83 -37.76 -12.52
CA ALA A 625 -0.01 -36.63 -12.12
C ALA A 625 -1.18 -36.42 -13.08
N THR A 626 -2.35 -36.89 -12.67
CA THR A 626 -3.64 -36.28 -13.01
C THR A 626 -3.97 -35.20 -11.97
N SER A 627 -4.39 -34.03 -12.47
CA SER A 627 -4.90 -32.85 -11.75
C SER A 627 -3.92 -32.03 -10.89
N THR A 628 -3.59 -30.82 -11.34
CA THR A 628 -3.16 -29.72 -10.46
C THR A 628 -3.69 -28.38 -10.98
N SER A 629 -4.59 -27.79 -10.18
CA SER A 629 -5.00 -26.38 -10.24
C SER A 629 -3.93 -25.49 -9.62
N SER A 630 -4.08 -24.18 -9.87
CA SER A 630 -3.32 -23.06 -9.29
C SER A 630 -2.95 -23.23 -7.81
N VAL A 631 -1.66 -23.39 -7.53
CA VAL A 631 -1.12 -23.41 -6.16
C VAL A 631 -0.87 -21.99 -5.69
N VAL A 632 -1.87 -21.39 -5.06
CA VAL A 632 -1.67 -20.30 -4.10
C VAL A 632 -1.27 -20.95 -2.78
N ALA A 633 -0.05 -20.69 -2.33
CA ALA A 633 0.47 -21.22 -1.07
C ALA A 633 -0.35 -20.70 0.11
N SER A 634 -1.33 -21.51 0.55
CA SER A 634 -2.01 -21.35 1.82
C SER A 634 -1.06 -21.78 2.94
N VAL A 635 -0.72 -20.85 3.83
CA VAL A 635 0.10 -21.12 5.01
C VAL A 635 -0.75 -21.88 6.02
N THR A 636 -0.69 -23.21 6.01
CA THR A 636 -1.20 -24.06 7.09
C THR A 636 -0.18 -24.12 8.22
N VAL A 637 -0.57 -23.67 9.40
CA VAL A 637 0.21 -23.84 10.63
C VAL A 637 -0.14 -25.23 11.18
N ASN A 638 0.72 -26.23 10.92
CA ASN A 638 0.63 -27.52 11.60
C ASN A 638 1.60 -27.55 12.78
N ASP A 639 1.05 -27.55 13.99
CA ASP A 639 1.75 -27.94 15.21
C ASP A 639 1.18 -29.29 15.66
N GLN A 640 2.00 -30.33 15.50
CA GLN A 640 1.99 -31.68 16.08
C GLN A 640 0.73 -32.57 16.00
N GLY A 641 0.83 -33.57 15.10
CA GLY A 641 0.81 -34.99 15.49
C GLY A 641 -0.47 -35.57 16.11
N LYS A 642 -1.43 -35.95 15.27
CA LYS A 642 -2.26 -37.16 15.45
C LYS A 642 -2.89 -37.57 14.12
N ARG A 643 -2.66 -38.81 13.70
CA ARG A 643 -3.29 -39.45 12.53
C ARG A 643 -4.81 -39.37 12.67
N LEU A 644 -5.47 -38.67 11.76
CA LEU A 644 -6.89 -38.84 11.48
C LEU A 644 -7.01 -39.50 10.10
N ARG A 645 -7.92 -40.47 10.00
CA ARG A 645 -8.14 -41.28 8.81
C ARG A 645 -8.61 -40.39 7.67
N ASP A 646 -7.92 -40.50 6.54
CA ASP A 646 -8.34 -40.00 5.25
C ASP A 646 -9.50 -40.86 4.76
N ASP A 647 -10.69 -40.30 4.72
CA ASP A 647 -11.82 -40.64 3.82
C ASP A 647 -13.02 -39.83 4.33
N ASP A 648 -13.25 -38.65 3.72
CA ASP A 648 -14.56 -37.94 3.59
C ASP A 648 -14.46 -36.41 3.36
N THR A 649 -13.29 -35.77 3.46
CA THR A 649 -13.22 -34.28 3.44
C THR A 649 -12.93 -33.60 2.10
N ALA A 650 -12.68 -34.34 1.02
CA ALA A 650 -12.31 -33.72 -0.27
C ALA A 650 -13.52 -33.25 -1.12
N ALA A 651 -14.71 -33.85 -0.93
CA ALA A 651 -15.88 -33.56 -1.77
C ALA A 651 -16.66 -32.29 -1.34
N GLU A 652 -16.65 -31.93 -0.05
CA GLU A 652 -17.37 -30.74 0.44
C GLU A 652 -16.67 -29.40 0.14
N ALA A 653 -15.38 -29.41 -0.19
CA ALA A 653 -14.63 -28.18 -0.46
C ALA A 653 -14.97 -27.54 -1.82
N ALA A 654 -15.48 -28.32 -2.78
CA ALA A 654 -15.73 -27.87 -4.15
C ALA A 654 -17.05 -27.09 -4.33
N SER A 655 -18.04 -27.28 -3.45
CA SER A 655 -19.40 -26.75 -3.61
C SER A 655 -19.78 -25.59 -2.68
N MET A 656 -18.86 -25.08 -1.84
CA MET A 656 -19.23 -23.98 -0.94
C MET A 656 -19.35 -22.65 -1.68
N GLU A 657 -20.58 -22.17 -1.86
CA GLU A 657 -20.89 -20.84 -2.39
C GLU A 657 -20.36 -19.75 -1.45
N VAL A 658 -19.78 -18.69 -2.02
CA VAL A 658 -19.43 -17.47 -1.27
C VAL A 658 -20.75 -16.81 -0.88
N PRO A 659 -21.03 -16.58 0.42
CA PRO A 659 -22.26 -15.92 0.82
C PRO A 659 -22.45 -14.61 0.04
N GLU A 660 -23.66 -14.36 -0.46
CA GLU A 660 -24.01 -13.20 -1.31
C GLU A 660 -23.44 -11.88 -0.80
N ARG A 661 -23.43 -11.71 0.53
CA ARG A 661 -22.93 -10.53 1.25
C ARG A 661 -21.43 -10.27 1.14
N ILE A 662 -20.62 -11.26 0.76
CA ILE A 662 -19.15 -11.16 0.61
C ILE A 662 -18.76 -10.82 -0.83
N GLN A 663 -19.66 -11.04 -1.80
CA GLN A 663 -19.36 -10.90 -3.22
C GLN A 663 -19.04 -9.44 -3.64
N TYR A 664 -19.42 -8.47 -2.82
CA TYR A 664 -19.26 -7.03 -3.08
C TYR A 664 -18.20 -6.34 -2.20
N LEU A 665 -17.46 -7.09 -1.38
CA LEU A 665 -16.48 -6.48 -0.46
C LEU A 665 -15.20 -6.07 -1.23
N ASP A 666 -14.91 -4.77 -1.23
CA ASP A 666 -13.61 -4.26 -1.66
C ASP A 666 -12.54 -4.69 -0.65
N ASP A 667 -11.57 -5.46 -1.09
CA ASP A 667 -10.46 -5.94 -0.26
C ASP A 667 -9.22 -5.04 -0.37
N GLY A 668 -9.31 -3.92 -1.09
CA GLY A 668 -8.23 -2.96 -1.29
C GLY A 668 -7.13 -3.44 -2.23
N TRP A 669 -7.23 -4.65 -2.79
CA TRP A 669 -6.33 -5.16 -3.80
C TRP A 669 -6.75 -4.70 -5.19
N ILE A 670 -5.76 -4.46 -6.05
CA ILE A 670 -6.02 -4.02 -7.41
C ILE A 670 -6.03 -5.28 -8.27
N TYR A 671 -7.21 -5.89 -8.39
CA TYR A 671 -7.49 -6.84 -9.44
C TYR A 671 -7.73 -6.04 -10.70
N VAL A 672 -7.16 -6.45 -11.82
CA VAL A 672 -7.56 -5.92 -13.12
C VAL A 672 -7.37 -7.01 -14.16
N ARG A 673 -8.45 -7.28 -14.86
CA ARG A 673 -8.47 -8.23 -15.95
C ARG A 673 -8.91 -7.47 -17.19
N ASN A 674 -8.84 -8.16 -18.32
CA ASN A 674 -9.14 -7.55 -19.61
C ASN A 674 -10.59 -7.08 -19.70
N ASN A 675 -11.46 -7.64 -18.86
CA ASN A 675 -12.81 -7.16 -18.64
C ASN A 675 -13.14 -7.10 -17.13
N LEU A 676 -14.19 -6.34 -16.80
CA LEU A 676 -14.65 -6.12 -15.43
C LEU A 676 -15.18 -7.42 -14.79
N GLU A 677 -15.79 -8.31 -15.57
CA GLU A 677 -16.36 -9.57 -15.08
C GLU A 677 -15.28 -10.52 -14.56
N ASP A 678 -14.19 -10.66 -15.29
CA ASP A 678 -13.01 -11.46 -14.92
C ASP A 678 -12.31 -10.84 -13.72
N GLU A 679 -12.28 -9.51 -13.62
CA GLU A 679 -11.74 -8.82 -12.43
C GLU A 679 -12.56 -9.19 -11.20
N GLN A 680 -13.88 -9.07 -11.31
CA GLN A 680 -14.81 -9.44 -10.26
C GLN A 680 -14.75 -10.94 -9.96
N MET A 681 -14.53 -11.79 -10.97
CA MET A 681 -14.39 -13.23 -10.79
C MET A 681 -13.09 -13.57 -10.04
N ALA A 682 -11.96 -12.97 -10.44
CA ALA A 682 -10.68 -13.15 -9.76
C ALA A 682 -10.73 -12.65 -8.31
N ARG A 683 -11.40 -11.52 -8.07
CA ARG A 683 -11.69 -11.02 -6.72
C ARG A 683 -12.53 -12.02 -5.94
N ARG A 684 -13.63 -12.51 -6.52
CA ARG A 684 -14.52 -13.52 -5.89
C ARG A 684 -13.80 -14.82 -5.56
N GLU A 685 -12.97 -15.33 -6.47
CA GLU A 685 -12.18 -16.54 -6.27
C GLU A 685 -11.17 -16.37 -5.12
N MET A 686 -10.47 -15.23 -5.09
CA MET A 686 -9.54 -14.90 -4.00
C MET A 686 -10.26 -14.77 -2.65
N LEU A 687 -11.42 -14.10 -2.61
CA LEU A 687 -12.26 -14.02 -1.42
C LEU A 687 -12.74 -15.41 -0.98
N ARG A 688 -13.14 -16.28 -1.93
CA ARG A 688 -13.56 -17.66 -1.66
C ARG A 688 -12.46 -18.47 -0.99
N MET A 689 -11.26 -18.50 -1.58
CA MET A 689 -10.10 -19.22 -1.00
C MET A 689 -9.80 -18.76 0.43
N ARG A 690 -9.94 -17.46 0.68
CA ARG A 690 -9.70 -16.86 1.98
C ARG A 690 -10.76 -17.23 3.01
N PHE A 691 -12.03 -17.26 2.63
CA PHE A 691 -13.12 -17.72 3.49
C PHE A 691 -12.97 -19.19 3.86
N THR A 692 -12.59 -20.04 2.90
CA THR A 692 -12.31 -21.46 3.15
C THR A 692 -11.15 -21.61 4.14
N SER A 693 -10.05 -20.89 3.92
CA SER A 693 -8.88 -20.89 4.81
C SER A 693 -9.24 -20.42 6.23
N LEU A 694 -10.04 -19.35 6.37
CA LEU A 694 -10.48 -18.84 7.67
C LEU A 694 -11.39 -19.82 8.42
N LYS A 695 -12.33 -20.48 7.73
CA LYS A 695 -13.18 -21.52 8.34
C LYS A 695 -12.35 -22.73 8.78
N GLN A 696 -11.37 -23.14 7.99
CA GLN A 696 -10.43 -24.21 8.36
C GLN A 696 -9.62 -23.84 9.61
N ILE A 697 -9.09 -22.62 9.67
CA ILE A 697 -8.37 -22.10 10.85
C ILE A 697 -9.30 -22.04 12.07
N GLN A 698 -10.54 -21.59 11.93
CA GLN A 698 -11.52 -21.56 13.02
C GLN A 698 -11.88 -22.97 13.52
N ARG A 699 -12.06 -23.94 12.62
CA ARG A 699 -12.28 -25.35 12.99
C ARG A 699 -11.07 -25.94 13.72
N ALA A 700 -9.86 -25.66 13.26
CA ALA A 700 -8.62 -26.09 13.92
C ALA A 700 -8.46 -25.46 15.32
N LEU A 701 -8.79 -24.16 15.46
CA LEU A 701 -8.79 -23.47 16.75
C LEU A 701 -9.85 -24.03 17.72
N ARG A 702 -11.07 -24.31 17.25
CA ARG A 702 -12.10 -24.96 18.08
C ARG A 702 -11.70 -26.36 18.49
N SER A 703 -11.14 -27.15 17.57
CA SER A 703 -10.64 -28.50 17.86
C SER A 703 -9.51 -28.47 18.90
N THR A 704 -8.55 -27.55 18.77
CA THR A 704 -7.47 -27.40 19.75
C THR A 704 -7.96 -26.86 21.09
N MET A 705 -8.91 -25.93 21.12
CA MET A 705 -9.55 -25.46 22.36
C MET A 705 -10.36 -26.56 23.06
N ASN A 706 -11.08 -27.38 22.30
CA ASN A 706 -11.83 -28.52 22.83
C ASN A 706 -10.88 -29.63 23.31
N ALA A 707 -9.79 -29.90 22.59
CA ALA A 707 -8.75 -30.82 23.03
C ALA A 707 -8.08 -30.33 24.33
N ARG A 708 -7.91 -29.02 24.49
CA ARG A 708 -7.35 -28.40 25.70
C ARG A 708 -8.32 -28.48 26.88
N LYS A 709 -9.61 -28.16 26.67
CA LYS A 709 -10.68 -28.38 27.66
C LYS A 709 -10.78 -29.84 28.09
N ASN A 710 -10.68 -30.78 27.14
CA ASN A 710 -10.72 -32.21 27.43
C ASN A 710 -9.45 -32.69 28.16
N SER A 711 -8.29 -32.08 27.90
CA SER A 711 -7.05 -32.37 28.65
C SER A 711 -7.06 -31.81 30.07
N GLU A 712 -7.74 -30.68 30.29
CA GLU A 712 -7.93 -30.08 31.62
C GLU A 712 -9.00 -30.83 32.42
N ALA A 713 -10.09 -31.29 31.78
CA ALA A 713 -11.09 -32.16 32.39
C ALA A 713 -10.55 -33.56 32.78
N SER A 714 -9.52 -34.03 32.08
CA SER A 714 -8.83 -35.29 32.41
C SER A 714 -7.83 -35.16 33.57
N ALA A 715 -7.56 -33.96 34.09
CA ALA A 715 -6.49 -33.70 35.04
C ALA A 715 -6.94 -33.33 36.48
N THR A 716 -8.23 -33.42 36.81
CA THR A 716 -8.71 -33.13 38.17
C THR A 716 -9.77 -34.13 38.63
N SER A 717 -9.34 -35.12 39.41
CA SER A 717 -10.17 -35.83 40.37
C SER A 717 -9.68 -35.48 41.78
N GLN A 718 -10.26 -34.44 42.39
CA GLN A 718 -10.35 -34.22 43.84
C GLN A 718 -11.15 -32.93 44.12
N THR A 719 -12.43 -33.13 44.51
CA THR A 719 -13.26 -32.40 45.50
C THR A 719 -13.00 -30.88 45.72
N THR A 720 -13.99 -29.97 45.71
CA THR A 720 -15.18 -29.89 46.59
C THR A 720 -16.18 -28.82 46.12
N ALA A 721 -17.49 -29.12 46.25
CA ALA A 721 -18.62 -28.28 46.70
C ALA A 721 -18.95 -26.89 46.10
N ASP A 722 -18.17 -26.29 45.20
CA ASP A 722 -18.54 -25.02 44.53
C ASP A 722 -19.14 -25.22 43.12
N ASP A 723 -19.21 -26.47 42.64
CA ASP A 723 -19.66 -26.80 41.28
C ASP A 723 -21.19 -26.89 41.12
N ALA A 724 -21.96 -26.83 42.22
CA ALA A 724 -23.42 -26.91 42.16
C ALA A 724 -24.10 -25.60 41.69
N GLU A 725 -23.45 -24.43 41.83
CA GLU A 725 -23.97 -23.15 41.32
C GLU A 725 -23.57 -22.87 39.86
N ALA A 726 -22.58 -23.59 39.32
CA ALA A 726 -22.18 -23.49 37.91
C ALA A 726 -22.99 -24.40 36.98
N GLU A 727 -23.54 -25.52 37.47
CA GLU A 727 -24.45 -26.37 36.69
C GLU A 727 -25.84 -25.75 36.49
N ASP A 728 -26.31 -24.89 37.42
CA ASP A 728 -27.62 -24.23 37.31
C ASP A 728 -27.63 -23.08 36.29
N LEU A 729 -26.47 -22.47 36.01
CA LEU A 729 -26.29 -21.45 34.95
C LEU A 729 -26.03 -22.06 33.57
N LEU A 730 -25.77 -23.37 33.48
CA LEU A 730 -25.54 -24.11 32.24
C LEU A 730 -26.80 -24.83 31.72
N ASN A 731 -27.80 -25.10 32.58
CA ASN A 731 -29.07 -25.70 32.16
C ASN A 731 -30.09 -24.71 31.59
N VAL A 732 -29.87 -23.39 31.69
CA VAL A 732 -30.75 -22.36 31.08
C VAL A 732 -30.34 -22.00 29.64
N VAL A 733 -29.16 -22.45 29.17
CA VAL A 733 -28.68 -22.19 27.79
C VAL A 733 -28.73 -23.44 26.90
N MET A 734 -29.12 -24.60 27.43
CA MET A 734 -29.00 -25.89 26.75
C MET A 734 -30.33 -26.60 26.43
N ASN A 735 -31.48 -26.03 26.76
CA ASN A 735 -32.79 -26.56 26.35
C ASN A 735 -33.60 -25.46 25.63
N ASP A 736 -33.47 -25.38 24.31
CA ASP A 736 -34.53 -24.97 23.36
C ASP A 736 -33.96 -24.98 21.94
N GLY A 737 -33.51 -26.16 21.53
CA GLY A 737 -32.96 -26.42 20.21
C GLY A 737 -33.32 -27.82 19.72
N ASP A 738 -34.55 -28.26 19.97
CA ASP A 738 -35.16 -29.41 19.29
C ASP A 738 -36.68 -29.33 19.41
N GLN A 739 -37.32 -28.59 18.51
CA GLN A 739 -38.62 -28.91 17.94
C GLN A 739 -39.01 -27.91 16.83
N PHE A 740 -39.81 -28.41 15.88
CA PHE A 740 -40.37 -27.78 14.67
C PHE A 740 -39.42 -27.80 13.45
N GLY A 741 -39.59 -28.64 12.42
CA GLY A 741 -40.80 -29.31 11.91
C GLY A 741 -41.42 -28.45 10.80
N ASP A 742 -41.37 -28.97 9.57
CA ASP A 742 -41.93 -28.38 8.33
C ASP A 742 -43.38 -27.89 8.49
N GLY A 743 -43.72 -26.76 7.83
CA GLY A 743 -45.09 -26.40 7.50
C GLY A 743 -45.39 -24.91 7.33
N ASP A 744 -45.59 -24.51 6.07
CA ASP A 744 -46.20 -23.31 5.47
C ASP A 744 -45.69 -21.89 5.80
#